data_AF-A0A8T8E2A8-F1
#
_entry.id   AF-A0A8T8E2A8-F1
#
_cell.length_a   1.000
_cell.length_b   1.000
_cell.length_c   1.000
_cell.angle_alpha   90.00
_cell.angle_beta   90.00
_cell.angle_gamma   90.00
#
_symmetry.space_group_name_H-M   'P 1'
#
loop_
_entity.id
_entity.type
_entity.pdbx_description
1 polymer ?
#
loop_
_entity_poly.entity_id
_entity_poly.type
_entity_poly.pdbx_seq_one_letter_code
_entity_poly.pdbx_strand_id
1 'polypeptide(L)'
;MSQQGERSDQPGTPGLESGLEALRQSPEFRGPVEPPDSHDHVNDHFALIYKNRDEQFAAAIPFIRQGLEQGERCLYVADDNSKAEVLEAMRAYGIDVDGALDSGALSVHTEADTYRRTGAFDQDAMLEFWEDSLTEATDEDGYTGIRAAAEMTWALDEDTSPDQLVEYEAALNSLFQNEDYTVMCQYNRERFPPEVLEDVIETHPHLIHDNMVSHNVYYTPPEEFFGPEQPADTVDRMMGNLREQTEAKTELQQSKEHFKQIFESSHDAILIVDPDADEILDANPAASEMFGYARDELLARGPSDLYPDEHDRFSTFVDEVVEDGIGWTDELTCRTRDGVRIPTEISASQIEVDDRPVMFAAIRDITERKEHEQAQQRLYEIVADSDRPFDDKLQAVLELGCERFDLEYGGIARIDPTADLFEVETIRGDHDHLVPGEQYPLSETYCRLVTGDGETAAVSDPVSEGFEGKLCYERFGVQAYLGSHLEVDGDVDRTFFFVSNEPRKEGFSEAERTFHHLMGQWVEYELERRQAAEELREQTHTLETINQVGNSLAAELDLENLVQEVTDAGTEITGAEFGAFFYNVIDDQGESYTLYTLSGVPDEEFKDFPMPRNTEVFGPTFHGEGVVRSDDITKDPRYGKNAPYDGMPEGHLPVCSYLAVPVISNSGEVHGGLFFGHSERGIFTEKDENIITGIAAQAAVAIDNARLYETARESEERFRALVTASSEAVFRMSSDWNKMNHLEAQGFLANTNEPTSDWLDKYILPGDQERIMEAVNEAVRTKSTFELEHRVEQVDGSLGWSFTRAVPMLNEDGDIEEWIGMASDITDRKHRQQELEQTNAQLERSNAELKRFAYAASHDLQEPLRMVSSYVQLLEQRYADDLDADAQEYIEFAVDGADRMREMIDALLQYSRLNTSDNKFEPVDCNGVLAQATDNLQIAIEESSAEITSDSLPTVMGDEQQLVQLFQNLLDNAITYAGDEPPHIHVTAEKQNDEWVLSVQDNGIGIDSEKAEEIFEVFNRLHTPDEYAGTGIGLALCQRIVDIHNGRIWVESELGEGSTFSFTVPEKKASKSA
;
A
#
# COMPACT_ATOMS: atom_id res chain seq x y z
N MET A 1 18.27 -40.47 51.25
CA MET A 1 17.36 -41.25 52.11
C MET A 1 15.97 -40.88 51.68
N SER A 2 15.10 -41.73 51.16
CA SER A 2 15.20 -43.02 50.46
C SER A 2 13.92 -43.01 49.61
N GLN A 3 14.00 -43.46 48.37
CA GLN A 3 12.80 -43.64 47.55
C GLN A 3 11.90 -44.69 48.23
N GLN A 4 10.81 -44.26 48.87
CA GLN A 4 9.62 -45.11 49.01
C GLN A 4 8.85 -44.92 47.70
N GLY A 5 8.96 -45.90 46.81
CA GLY A 5 8.13 -45.95 45.62
C GLY A 5 6.73 -46.36 46.00
N GLU A 6 5.73 -45.57 45.61
CA GLU A 6 4.35 -46.02 45.48
C GLU A 6 4.35 -47.21 44.50
N ARG A 7 4.18 -48.43 45.02
CA ARG A 7 3.71 -49.55 44.22
C ARG A 7 2.20 -49.37 44.12
N SER A 8 1.73 -49.00 42.94
CA SER A 8 0.32 -48.97 42.57
C SER A 8 -0.27 -50.38 42.61
N ASP A 9 -1.47 -50.54 43.14
CA ASP A 9 -2.32 -51.72 42.91
C ASP A 9 -2.39 -52.04 41.42
N GLN A 10 -1.67 -53.10 41.03
CA GLN A 10 -1.88 -53.73 39.75
C GLN A 10 -2.93 -54.83 39.93
N PRO A 11 -3.88 -54.98 38.98
CA PRO A 11 -4.84 -56.09 39.01
C PRO A 11 -4.07 -57.42 38.99
N GLY A 12 -4.23 -58.22 40.05
CA GLY A 12 -3.56 -59.53 40.18
C GLY A 12 -2.43 -59.61 41.22
N THR A 13 -2.27 -58.59 42.08
CA THR A 13 -1.41 -58.65 43.27
C THR A 13 -2.26 -59.07 44.49
N PRO A 14 -1.83 -60.01 45.35
CA PRO A 14 -2.56 -60.37 46.57
C PRO A 14 -2.73 -59.15 47.50
N GLY A 15 -3.96 -58.87 47.97
CA GLY A 15 -4.23 -57.69 48.80
C GLY A 15 -5.67 -57.60 49.37
N LEU A 16 -5.95 -56.57 50.18
CA LEU A 16 -7.17 -56.42 50.98
C LEU A 16 -8.42 -56.40 50.10
N GLU A 17 -8.38 -55.60 49.03
CA GLU A 17 -9.45 -55.51 48.05
C GLU A 17 -9.76 -56.86 47.40
N SER A 18 -8.73 -57.66 47.07
CA SER A 18 -8.96 -58.97 46.45
C SER A 18 -9.67 -59.89 47.44
N GLY A 19 -9.21 -60.00 48.68
CA GLY A 19 -9.90 -60.80 49.72
C GLY A 19 -11.34 -60.39 50.00
N LEU A 20 -11.63 -59.09 50.02
CA LEU A 20 -12.99 -58.55 50.20
C LEU A 20 -13.88 -58.81 48.96
N GLU A 21 -13.29 -58.74 47.76
CA GLU A 21 -13.98 -58.99 46.50
C GLU A 21 -14.45 -60.46 46.38
N ALA A 22 -13.67 -61.44 46.86
CA ALA A 22 -14.09 -62.83 46.96
C ALA A 22 -15.43 -62.98 47.68
N LEU A 23 -15.55 -62.29 48.80
CA LEU A 23 -16.70 -62.37 49.68
C LEU A 23 -17.88 -61.60 49.09
N ARG A 24 -17.66 -60.44 48.45
CA ARG A 24 -18.71 -59.68 47.74
C ARG A 24 -19.30 -60.46 46.57
N GLN A 25 -18.48 -61.18 45.82
CA GLN A 25 -18.91 -61.93 44.64
C GLN A 25 -19.46 -63.33 44.98
N SER A 26 -19.23 -63.83 46.20
CA SER A 26 -19.71 -65.15 46.60
C SER A 26 -21.23 -65.14 46.84
N PRO A 27 -22.01 -65.99 46.15
CA PRO A 27 -23.45 -66.11 46.41
C PRO A 27 -23.78 -66.76 47.77
N GLU A 28 -22.80 -67.40 48.40
CA GLU A 28 -22.89 -68.03 49.72
C GLU A 28 -22.65 -67.03 50.87
N PHE A 29 -21.88 -65.97 50.62
CA PHE A 29 -21.64 -64.88 51.57
C PHE A 29 -22.59 -63.71 51.27
N ARG A 30 -23.53 -63.43 52.19
CA ARG A 30 -24.66 -62.51 51.92
C ARG A 30 -24.74 -61.28 52.81
N GLY A 31 -23.80 -61.10 53.73
CA GLY A 31 -23.79 -59.91 54.57
C GLY A 31 -22.95 -58.79 53.96
N PRO A 32 -23.03 -57.59 54.55
CA PRO A 32 -22.34 -56.41 54.03
C PRO A 32 -20.82 -56.58 54.14
N VAL A 33 -20.12 -56.06 53.13
CA VAL A 33 -18.66 -56.05 53.06
C VAL A 33 -18.23 -54.59 52.98
N GLU A 34 -17.74 -54.06 54.10
CA GLU A 34 -17.22 -52.70 54.19
C GLU A 34 -16.04 -52.51 53.20
N PRO A 35 -16.03 -51.42 52.39
CA PRO A 35 -14.91 -51.11 51.50
C PRO A 35 -13.66 -50.74 52.30
N PRO A 36 -12.45 -51.00 51.75
CA PRO A 36 -11.23 -50.64 52.44
C PRO A 36 -11.08 -49.12 52.57
N ASP A 37 -10.52 -48.69 53.70
CA ASP A 37 -10.11 -47.30 53.91
C ASP A 37 -8.76 -47.03 53.21
N SER A 38 -8.59 -45.82 52.68
CA SER A 38 -7.44 -45.38 51.87
C SER A 38 -6.04 -45.39 52.55
N HIS A 39 -5.86 -46.10 53.66
CA HIS A 39 -4.61 -46.21 54.42
C HIS A 39 -4.17 -47.68 54.49
N ASP A 40 -3.71 -48.21 53.35
CA ASP A 40 -3.30 -49.61 53.25
C ASP A 40 -1.92 -49.86 53.86
N HIS A 41 -1.86 -50.77 54.83
CA HIS A 41 -0.66 -51.50 55.17
C HIS A 41 -0.64 -52.82 54.37
N VAL A 42 0.52 -53.19 53.85
CA VAL A 42 0.74 -54.22 52.80
C VAL A 42 0.46 -55.67 53.24
N ASN A 43 -0.16 -55.89 54.41
CA ASN A 43 -0.38 -57.23 54.98
C ASN A 43 -1.82 -57.42 55.46
N ASP A 44 -2.47 -58.48 54.98
CA ASP A 44 -3.87 -58.75 55.29
C ASP A 44 -4.05 -59.97 56.19
N HIS A 45 -4.52 -59.69 57.41
CA HIS A 45 -4.81 -60.70 58.41
C HIS A 45 -6.27 -60.61 58.87
N PHE A 46 -7.08 -61.56 58.41
CA PHE A 46 -8.50 -61.68 58.77
C PHE A 46 -8.70 -62.64 59.93
N ALA A 47 -9.48 -62.24 60.93
CA ALA A 47 -10.04 -63.17 61.90
C ALA A 47 -11.47 -63.55 61.50
N LEU A 48 -11.67 -64.81 61.14
CA LEU A 48 -12.98 -65.41 60.96
C LEU A 48 -13.46 -65.99 62.29
N ILE A 49 -14.43 -65.33 62.91
CA ILE A 49 -15.07 -65.79 64.15
C ILE A 49 -16.41 -66.43 63.79
N TYR A 50 -16.48 -67.76 63.84
CA TYR A 50 -17.64 -68.53 63.37
C TYR A 50 -18.28 -69.33 64.51
N LYS A 51 -19.58 -69.66 64.37
CA LYS A 51 -20.33 -70.49 65.34
C LYS A 51 -20.50 -71.93 64.88
N ASN A 52 -20.55 -72.17 63.57
CA ASN A 52 -20.75 -73.49 62.98
C ASN A 52 -20.01 -73.65 61.65
N ARG A 53 -19.95 -74.89 61.14
CA ARG A 53 -19.20 -75.22 59.91
C ARG A 53 -19.76 -74.55 58.65
N ASP A 54 -21.05 -74.28 58.58
CA ASP A 54 -21.64 -73.62 57.41
C ASP A 54 -21.16 -72.16 57.32
N GLU A 55 -21.14 -71.44 58.45
CA GLU A 55 -20.57 -70.09 58.56
C GLU A 55 -19.06 -70.09 58.30
N GLN A 56 -18.34 -71.09 58.84
CA GLN A 56 -16.90 -71.26 58.62
C GLN A 56 -16.58 -71.38 57.12
N PHE A 57 -17.23 -72.30 56.42
CA PHE A 57 -16.93 -72.59 55.02
C PHE A 57 -17.51 -71.56 54.04
N ALA A 58 -18.60 -70.87 54.39
CA ALA A 58 -19.15 -69.78 53.59
C ALA A 58 -18.21 -68.58 53.46
N ALA A 59 -17.26 -68.41 54.38
CA ALA A 59 -16.17 -67.43 54.26
C ALA A 59 -14.87 -68.09 53.78
N ALA A 60 -14.47 -69.22 54.38
CA ALA A 60 -13.16 -69.81 54.15
C ALA A 60 -12.95 -70.35 52.73
N ILE A 61 -13.98 -70.94 52.13
CA ILE A 61 -13.83 -71.61 50.84
C ILE A 61 -13.88 -70.62 49.66
N PRO A 62 -14.79 -69.63 49.62
CA PRO A 62 -14.73 -68.58 48.61
C PRO A 62 -13.41 -67.81 48.65
N PHE A 63 -12.89 -67.55 49.84
CA PHE A 63 -11.57 -66.94 50.05
C PHE A 63 -10.46 -67.76 49.36
N ILE A 64 -10.41 -69.08 49.57
CA ILE A 64 -9.43 -69.96 48.90
C ILE A 64 -9.70 -70.09 47.39
N ARG A 65 -10.97 -70.17 46.95
CA ARG A 65 -11.34 -70.32 45.53
C ARG A 65 -10.81 -69.14 44.71
N GLN A 66 -11.00 -67.91 45.20
CA GLN A 66 -10.56 -66.73 44.48
C GLN A 66 -9.03 -66.69 44.33
N GLY A 67 -8.27 -67.08 45.36
CA GLY A 67 -6.83 -67.16 45.24
C GLY A 67 -6.38 -68.12 44.13
N LEU A 68 -7.04 -69.28 44.01
CA LEU A 68 -6.78 -70.22 42.91
C LEU A 68 -7.14 -69.63 41.53
N GLU A 69 -8.23 -68.88 41.43
CA GLU A 69 -8.65 -68.21 40.19
C GLU A 69 -7.69 -67.08 39.79
N GLN A 70 -7.06 -66.43 40.77
CA GLN A 70 -6.06 -65.37 40.56
C GLN A 70 -4.63 -65.90 40.35
N GLY A 71 -4.43 -67.23 40.43
CA GLY A 71 -3.13 -67.85 40.24
C GLY A 71 -2.18 -67.69 41.44
N GLU A 72 -2.73 -67.60 42.64
CA GLU A 72 -1.98 -67.61 43.90
C GLU A 72 -1.76 -69.04 44.41
N ARG A 73 -0.74 -69.26 45.26
CA ARG A 73 -0.58 -70.53 45.97
C ARG A 73 -1.47 -70.53 47.22
N CYS A 74 -2.47 -71.40 47.24
CA CYS A 74 -3.44 -71.50 48.32
C CYS A 74 -3.06 -72.57 49.35
N LEU A 75 -3.08 -72.21 50.63
CA LEU A 75 -2.76 -73.09 51.74
C LEU A 75 -3.95 -73.22 52.69
N TYR A 76 -4.26 -74.45 53.12
CA TYR A 76 -5.22 -74.68 54.20
C TYR A 76 -4.59 -75.52 55.32
N VAL A 77 -4.60 -74.98 56.55
CA VAL A 77 -4.17 -75.71 57.75
C VAL A 77 -5.40 -76.15 58.53
N ALA A 78 -5.67 -77.45 58.53
CA ALA A 78 -6.84 -78.07 59.14
C ALA A 78 -6.50 -78.63 60.53
N ASP A 79 -7.39 -78.42 61.49
CA ASP A 79 -7.24 -78.89 62.87
C ASP A 79 -8.57 -79.37 63.47
N ASP A 80 -9.58 -78.51 63.54
CA ASP A 80 -10.94 -78.90 63.97
C ASP A 80 -11.62 -79.81 62.92
N ASN A 81 -11.28 -79.61 61.64
CA ASN A 81 -11.69 -80.45 60.54
C ASN A 81 -10.54 -81.36 60.08
N SER A 82 -10.86 -82.57 59.63
CA SER A 82 -9.87 -83.42 58.98
C SER A 82 -9.57 -82.94 57.55
N LYS A 83 -8.37 -83.24 57.03
CA LYS A 83 -8.01 -82.95 55.62
C LYS A 83 -9.07 -83.42 54.62
N ALA A 84 -9.67 -84.58 54.86
CA ALA A 84 -10.69 -85.14 53.98
C ALA A 84 -11.98 -84.31 53.98
N GLU A 85 -12.42 -83.82 55.15
CA GLU A 85 -13.62 -82.98 55.29
C GLU A 85 -13.43 -81.63 54.59
N VAL A 86 -12.27 -80.99 54.75
CA VAL A 86 -11.96 -79.72 54.09
C VAL A 86 -11.95 -79.88 52.56
N LEU A 87 -11.27 -80.92 52.05
CA LEU A 87 -11.22 -81.19 50.61
C LEU A 87 -12.60 -81.55 50.03
N GLU A 88 -13.46 -82.24 50.79
CA GLU A 88 -14.84 -82.53 50.37
C GLU A 88 -15.69 -81.25 50.33
N ALA A 89 -15.54 -80.36 51.31
CA ALA A 89 -16.21 -79.06 51.32
C ALA A 89 -15.75 -78.19 50.14
N MET A 90 -14.45 -78.12 49.84
CA MET A 90 -13.93 -77.38 48.69
C MET A 90 -14.54 -77.85 47.36
N ARG A 91 -14.68 -79.18 47.17
CA ARG A 91 -15.35 -79.73 45.99
C ARG A 91 -16.82 -79.34 45.91
N ALA A 92 -17.52 -79.29 47.05
CA ALA A 92 -18.94 -78.92 47.10
C ALA A 92 -19.18 -77.45 46.70
N TYR A 93 -18.20 -76.58 46.93
CA TYR A 93 -18.19 -75.16 46.53
C TYR A 93 -17.61 -74.92 45.12
N GLY A 94 -17.35 -76.00 44.37
CA GLY A 94 -16.99 -75.94 42.96
C GLY A 94 -15.50 -75.80 42.66
N ILE A 95 -14.60 -75.97 43.64
CA ILE A 95 -13.15 -75.95 43.41
C ILE A 95 -12.69 -77.27 42.75
N ASP A 96 -11.89 -77.18 41.69
CA ASP A 96 -11.17 -78.33 41.10
C ASP A 96 -9.99 -78.75 41.98
N VAL A 97 -10.32 -79.41 43.09
CA VAL A 97 -9.36 -79.81 44.13
C VAL A 97 -8.27 -80.74 43.59
N ASP A 98 -8.62 -81.68 42.71
CA ASP A 98 -7.65 -82.66 42.22
C ASP A 98 -6.64 -82.00 41.27
N GLY A 99 -7.10 -81.09 40.39
CA GLY A 99 -6.22 -80.28 39.55
C GLY A 99 -5.31 -79.34 40.34
N ALA A 100 -5.85 -78.68 41.37
CA ALA A 100 -5.09 -77.74 42.19
C ALA A 100 -4.04 -78.43 43.09
N LEU A 101 -4.32 -79.63 43.60
CA LEU A 101 -3.34 -80.44 44.34
C LEU A 101 -2.23 -80.97 43.42
N ASP A 102 -2.58 -81.44 42.22
CA ASP A 102 -1.61 -81.97 41.25
C ASP A 102 -0.67 -80.88 40.70
N SER A 103 -1.14 -79.63 40.56
CA SER A 103 -0.32 -78.49 40.13
C SER A 103 0.51 -77.87 41.25
N GLY A 104 0.26 -78.25 42.51
CA GLY A 104 0.88 -77.62 43.69
C GLY A 104 0.28 -76.26 44.05
N ALA A 105 -0.79 -75.83 43.37
CA ALA A 105 -1.47 -74.56 43.63
C ALA A 105 -2.32 -74.60 44.91
N LEU A 106 -2.74 -75.79 45.35
CA LEU A 106 -3.39 -76.01 46.64
C LEU A 106 -2.56 -76.99 47.47
N SER A 107 -2.40 -76.71 48.76
CA SER A 107 -1.88 -77.67 49.73
C SER A 107 -2.69 -77.66 51.03
N VAL A 108 -2.94 -78.86 51.58
CA VAL A 108 -3.72 -79.02 52.82
C VAL A 108 -2.89 -79.76 53.87
N HIS A 109 -2.65 -79.07 54.98
CA HIS A 109 -1.78 -79.51 56.07
C HIS A 109 -2.60 -79.73 57.35
N THR A 110 -2.09 -80.55 58.26
CA THR A 110 -2.58 -80.64 59.64
C THR A 110 -1.60 -79.94 60.58
N GLU A 111 -2.01 -79.63 61.80
CA GLU A 111 -1.10 -79.08 62.83
C GLU A 111 0.18 -79.94 63.05
N ALA A 112 0.07 -81.26 62.87
CA ALA A 112 1.20 -82.20 62.97
C ALA A 112 2.20 -82.07 61.79
N ASP A 113 1.76 -81.56 60.64
CA ASP A 113 2.61 -81.35 59.46
C ASP A 113 3.36 -80.01 59.51
N THR A 114 2.88 -79.06 60.32
CA THR A 114 3.36 -77.68 60.39
C THR A 114 4.20 -77.44 61.66
N TYR A 115 3.61 -76.87 62.71
CA TYR A 115 4.28 -76.32 63.89
C TYR A 115 4.27 -77.26 65.12
N ARG A 116 3.82 -78.51 64.97
CA ARG A 116 3.91 -79.55 66.01
C ARG A 116 4.71 -80.79 65.61
N ARG A 117 5.67 -80.64 64.69
CA ARG A 117 6.56 -81.74 64.23
C ARG A 117 7.28 -82.48 65.37
N THR A 118 7.49 -81.81 66.50
CA THR A 118 8.16 -82.33 67.70
C THR A 118 7.21 -82.88 68.77
N GLY A 119 5.89 -82.76 68.58
CA GLY A 119 4.83 -83.21 69.51
C GLY A 119 4.31 -82.13 70.48
N ALA A 120 4.83 -80.90 70.42
CA ALA A 120 4.36 -79.72 71.15
C ALA A 120 4.37 -78.50 70.21
N PHE A 121 3.68 -77.40 70.57
CA PHE A 121 3.72 -76.17 69.79
C PHE A 121 5.12 -75.55 69.81
N ASP A 122 5.66 -75.27 68.63
CA ASP A 122 6.99 -74.69 68.43
C ASP A 122 6.87 -73.46 67.51
N GLN A 123 7.04 -72.27 68.09
CA GLN A 123 6.91 -70.99 67.40
C GLN A 123 7.98 -70.81 66.32
N ASP A 124 9.22 -71.26 66.54
CA ASP A 124 10.29 -71.13 65.55
C ASP A 124 10.04 -72.04 64.35
N ALA A 125 9.58 -73.28 64.60
CA ALA A 125 9.21 -74.22 63.53
C ALA A 125 8.00 -73.76 62.71
N MET A 126 7.11 -72.98 63.33
CA MET A 126 5.96 -72.35 62.67
C MET A 126 6.40 -71.26 61.71
N LEU A 127 7.25 -70.33 62.17
CA LEU A 127 7.79 -69.26 61.33
C LEU A 127 8.60 -69.83 60.17
N GLU A 128 9.45 -70.84 60.43
CA GLU A 128 10.21 -71.56 59.40
C GLU A 128 9.27 -72.19 58.35
N PHE A 129 8.15 -72.80 58.76
CA PHE A 129 7.17 -73.36 57.81
C PHE A 129 6.53 -72.31 56.90
N TRP A 130 6.18 -71.13 57.44
CA TRP A 130 5.60 -70.05 56.65
C TRP A 130 6.64 -69.39 55.73
N GLU A 131 7.86 -69.16 56.22
CA GLU A 131 8.97 -68.64 55.41
C GLU A 131 9.34 -69.59 54.26
N ASP A 132 9.42 -70.90 54.52
CA ASP A 132 9.66 -71.92 53.50
C ASP A 132 8.53 -71.96 52.47
N SER A 133 7.27 -71.94 52.94
CA SER A 133 6.10 -71.97 52.05
C SER A 133 6.07 -70.76 51.12
N LEU A 134 6.37 -69.58 51.66
CA LEU A 134 6.46 -68.32 50.91
C LEU A 134 7.56 -68.37 49.87
N THR A 135 8.77 -68.79 50.27
CA THR A 135 9.92 -68.90 49.37
C THR A 135 9.66 -69.89 48.22
N GLU A 136 9.10 -71.06 48.52
CA GLU A 136 8.72 -72.04 47.48
C GLU A 136 7.69 -71.45 46.49
N ALA A 137 6.70 -70.69 46.99
CA ALA A 137 5.63 -70.14 46.16
C ALA A 137 6.11 -69.06 45.19
N THR A 138 6.96 -68.15 45.66
CA THR A 138 7.35 -66.94 44.91
C THR A 138 8.64 -67.12 44.09
N ASP A 139 9.64 -67.86 44.60
CA ASP A 139 10.95 -68.00 43.93
C ASP A 139 11.08 -69.27 43.07
N GLU A 140 10.44 -70.40 43.45
CA GLU A 140 10.60 -71.68 42.74
C GLU A 140 9.48 -71.97 41.73
N ASP A 141 8.21 -71.77 42.12
CA ASP A 141 7.05 -72.13 41.31
C ASP A 141 6.38 -70.94 40.57
N GLY A 142 6.75 -69.70 40.92
CA GLY A 142 6.36 -68.49 40.19
C GLY A 142 4.91 -68.02 40.39
N TYR A 143 4.31 -68.31 41.55
CA TYR A 143 2.99 -67.80 41.95
C TYR A 143 3.08 -66.32 42.37
N THR A 144 1.96 -65.58 42.29
CA THR A 144 1.89 -64.13 42.61
C THR A 144 1.94 -63.82 44.10
N GLY A 145 1.71 -64.82 44.96
CA GLY A 145 1.85 -64.76 46.41
C GLY A 145 1.12 -65.93 47.08
N ILE A 146 0.90 -65.82 48.40
CA ILE A 146 0.22 -66.87 49.18
C ILE A 146 -1.10 -66.38 49.77
N ARG A 147 -2.12 -67.23 49.64
CA ARG A 147 -3.39 -67.10 50.35
C ARG A 147 -3.62 -68.28 51.27
N ALA A 148 -3.76 -68.01 52.57
CA ALA A 148 -3.83 -69.07 53.57
C ALA A 148 -5.08 -69.00 54.44
N ALA A 149 -5.65 -70.16 54.77
CA ALA A 149 -6.71 -70.30 55.75
C ALA A 149 -6.27 -71.29 56.83
N ALA A 150 -6.24 -70.87 58.10
CA ALA A 150 -5.71 -71.68 59.19
C ALA A 150 -6.73 -71.83 60.32
N GLU A 151 -7.00 -73.07 60.72
CA GLU A 151 -7.84 -73.36 61.89
C GLU A 151 -7.02 -73.24 63.17
N MET A 152 -7.48 -72.41 64.09
CA MET A 152 -6.69 -71.99 65.26
C MET A 152 -6.90 -72.86 66.51
N THR A 153 -7.77 -73.88 66.40
CA THR A 153 -8.27 -74.70 67.52
C THR A 153 -7.17 -75.38 68.35
N TRP A 154 -5.97 -75.58 67.78
CA TRP A 154 -4.76 -76.07 68.44
C TRP A 154 -4.36 -75.25 69.66
N ALA A 155 -4.72 -73.97 69.70
CA ALA A 155 -4.44 -73.07 70.83
C ALA A 155 -5.26 -73.40 72.09
N LEU A 156 -6.18 -74.37 72.03
CA LEU A 156 -6.97 -74.85 73.18
C LEU A 156 -6.33 -76.02 73.94
N ASP A 157 -5.18 -76.51 73.48
CA ASP A 157 -4.48 -77.63 74.11
C ASP A 157 -3.84 -77.26 75.46
N GLU A 158 -3.72 -78.23 76.38
CA GLU A 158 -3.22 -78.01 77.76
C GLU A 158 -1.77 -77.45 77.83
N ASP A 159 -1.00 -77.61 76.75
CA ASP A 159 0.42 -77.21 76.66
C ASP A 159 0.63 -75.82 76.03
N THR A 160 -0.43 -75.11 75.63
CA THR A 160 -0.38 -73.78 74.99
C THR A 160 -1.06 -72.73 75.87
N SER A 161 -0.38 -71.62 76.18
CA SER A 161 -0.98 -70.52 76.94
C SER A 161 -1.63 -69.47 76.02
N PRO A 162 -2.67 -68.75 76.46
CA PRO A 162 -3.24 -67.60 75.73
C PRO A 162 -2.20 -66.57 75.29
N ASP A 163 -1.23 -66.27 76.17
CA ASP A 163 -0.12 -65.36 75.87
C ASP A 163 0.71 -65.82 74.64
N GLN A 164 0.83 -67.14 74.42
CA GLN A 164 1.55 -67.69 73.27
C GLN A 164 0.75 -67.56 71.96
N LEU A 165 -0.57 -67.55 72.03
CA LEU A 165 -1.44 -67.28 70.87
C LEU A 165 -1.35 -65.80 70.47
N VAL A 166 -1.36 -64.89 71.45
CA VAL A 166 -1.18 -63.45 71.19
C VAL A 166 0.22 -63.15 70.66
N GLU A 167 1.27 -63.77 71.23
CA GLU A 167 2.63 -63.68 70.70
C GLU A 167 2.73 -64.28 69.29
N TYR A 168 1.97 -65.34 68.98
CA TYR A 168 1.86 -65.91 67.64
C TYR A 168 1.20 -64.93 66.66
N GLU A 169 0.06 -64.36 67.01
CA GLU A 169 -0.69 -63.44 66.13
C GLU A 169 0.10 -62.14 65.88
N ALA A 170 0.74 -61.62 66.92
CA ALA A 170 1.64 -60.47 66.82
C ALA A 170 2.88 -60.79 65.97
N ALA A 171 3.47 -61.97 66.15
CA ALA A 171 4.60 -62.41 65.32
C ALA A 171 4.19 -62.55 63.85
N LEU A 172 3.02 -63.13 63.56
CA LEU A 172 2.48 -63.29 62.21
C LEU A 172 2.20 -61.92 61.55
N ASN A 173 1.62 -60.98 62.30
CA ASN A 173 1.43 -59.59 61.84
C ASN A 173 2.76 -58.88 61.53
N SER A 174 3.84 -59.23 62.24
CA SER A 174 5.16 -58.61 62.10
C SER A 174 6.07 -59.27 61.04
N LEU A 175 5.94 -60.58 60.82
CA LEU A 175 6.89 -61.36 59.99
C LEU A 175 6.89 -60.91 58.53
N PHE A 176 5.81 -60.29 58.07
CA PHE A 176 5.52 -60.16 56.65
C PHE A 176 5.32 -58.72 56.17
N GLN A 177 5.71 -57.68 56.92
CA GLN A 177 5.45 -56.23 56.63
C GLN A 177 5.78 -55.72 55.21
N ASN A 178 6.41 -56.52 54.34
CA ASN A 178 6.72 -56.17 52.96
C ASN A 178 6.58 -57.33 51.94
N GLU A 179 5.79 -58.38 52.24
CA GLU A 179 5.63 -59.57 51.37
C GLU A 179 4.15 -59.77 50.97
N ASP A 180 3.88 -60.23 49.74
CA ASP A 180 2.51 -60.39 49.18
C ASP A 180 1.79 -61.62 49.78
N TYR A 181 1.15 -61.44 50.94
CA TYR A 181 0.55 -62.51 51.75
C TYR A 181 -0.81 -62.12 52.36
N THR A 182 -1.82 -62.98 52.21
CA THR A 182 -3.16 -62.81 52.79
C THR A 182 -3.56 -64.05 53.59
N VAL A 183 -3.92 -63.89 54.87
CA VAL A 183 -4.29 -65.01 55.74
C VAL A 183 -5.61 -64.80 56.46
N MET A 184 -6.35 -65.88 56.60
CA MET A 184 -7.58 -65.93 57.37
C MET A 184 -7.46 -66.96 58.49
N CYS A 185 -7.30 -66.48 59.72
CA CYS A 185 -7.28 -67.27 60.93
C CYS A 185 -8.72 -67.54 61.40
N GLN A 186 -9.01 -68.81 61.68
CA GLN A 186 -10.37 -69.27 61.92
C GLN A 186 -10.55 -69.68 63.38
N TYR A 187 -11.43 -68.98 64.09
CA TYR A 187 -11.71 -69.14 65.52
C TYR A 187 -13.15 -69.58 65.75
N ASN A 188 -13.33 -70.73 66.38
CA ASN A 188 -14.66 -71.22 66.76
C ASN A 188 -15.14 -70.51 68.03
N ARG A 189 -16.11 -69.61 67.88
CA ARG A 189 -16.66 -68.78 68.97
C ARG A 189 -17.19 -69.59 70.16
N GLU A 190 -17.69 -70.81 69.92
CA GLU A 190 -18.23 -71.65 71.00
C GLU A 190 -17.16 -72.46 71.74
N ARG A 191 -15.96 -72.60 71.16
CA ARG A 191 -14.86 -73.39 71.75
C ARG A 191 -13.81 -72.55 72.45
N PHE A 192 -13.53 -71.36 71.96
CA PHE A 192 -12.53 -70.47 72.55
C PHE A 192 -13.09 -69.76 73.80
N PRO A 193 -12.29 -69.61 74.89
CA PRO A 193 -12.67 -68.77 76.02
C PRO A 193 -12.90 -67.32 75.56
N PRO A 194 -13.90 -66.61 76.12
CA PRO A 194 -14.17 -65.22 75.75
C PRO A 194 -12.97 -64.30 75.88
N GLU A 195 -12.13 -64.52 76.89
CA GLU A 195 -10.91 -63.74 77.12
C GLU A 195 -9.93 -63.85 75.95
N VAL A 196 -9.83 -65.03 75.34
CA VAL A 196 -8.96 -65.26 74.17
C VAL A 196 -9.54 -64.60 72.92
N LEU A 197 -10.85 -64.61 72.75
CA LEU A 197 -11.50 -63.95 71.61
C LEU A 197 -11.44 -62.42 71.71
N GLU A 198 -11.38 -61.86 72.92
CA GLU A 198 -11.12 -60.44 73.14
C GLU A 198 -9.73 -60.07 72.61
N ASP A 199 -8.70 -60.84 72.98
CA ASP A 199 -7.34 -60.64 72.48
C ASP A 199 -7.28 -60.77 70.94
N VAL A 200 -7.95 -61.78 70.35
CA VAL A 200 -8.05 -61.96 68.89
C VAL A 200 -8.68 -60.73 68.21
N ILE A 201 -9.73 -60.16 68.80
CA ILE A 201 -10.35 -58.93 68.27
C ILE A 201 -9.39 -57.75 68.41
N GLU A 202 -8.55 -57.68 69.43
CA GLU A 202 -7.59 -56.57 69.55
C GLU A 202 -6.38 -56.71 68.62
N THR A 203 -6.08 -57.92 68.12
CA THR A 203 -4.88 -58.22 67.32
C THR A 203 -5.13 -58.33 65.81
N HIS A 204 -6.39 -58.33 65.35
CA HIS A 204 -6.72 -58.46 63.92
C HIS A 204 -7.30 -57.16 63.34
N PRO A 205 -6.76 -56.64 62.23
CA PRO A 205 -7.27 -55.42 61.59
C PRO A 205 -8.63 -55.60 60.92
N HIS A 206 -8.99 -56.83 60.54
CA HIS A 206 -10.25 -57.14 59.87
C HIS A 206 -10.95 -58.31 60.54
N LEU A 207 -12.27 -58.15 60.75
CA LEU A 207 -13.12 -59.18 61.34
C LEU A 207 -14.17 -59.65 60.34
N ILE A 208 -14.29 -60.98 60.26
CA ILE A 208 -15.40 -61.64 59.58
C ILE A 208 -16.25 -62.31 60.66
N HIS A 209 -17.49 -61.87 60.81
CA HIS A 209 -18.44 -62.47 61.76
C HIS A 209 -19.88 -62.32 61.27
N ASP A 210 -20.75 -63.30 61.51
CA ASP A 210 -22.16 -63.26 61.08
C ASP A 210 -22.33 -62.92 59.57
N ASN A 211 -21.43 -63.45 58.73
CA ASN A 211 -21.33 -63.16 57.28
C ASN A 211 -21.15 -61.67 56.94
N MET A 212 -20.67 -60.85 57.87
CA MET A 212 -20.29 -59.46 57.64
C MET A 212 -18.77 -59.35 57.67
N VAL A 213 -18.21 -58.50 56.80
CA VAL A 213 -16.82 -58.06 56.93
C VAL A 213 -16.82 -56.61 57.37
N SER A 214 -16.13 -56.36 58.48
CA SER A 214 -15.99 -55.02 59.04
C SER A 214 -14.53 -54.68 59.25
N HIS A 215 -14.18 -53.42 58.99
CA HIS A 215 -12.93 -52.88 59.50
C HIS A 215 -12.96 -52.87 61.03
N ASN A 216 -11.94 -53.43 61.66
CA ASN A 216 -11.98 -53.64 63.09
C ASN A 216 -11.53 -52.39 63.85
N VAL A 217 -12.50 -51.55 64.22
CA VAL A 217 -12.27 -50.37 65.05
C VAL A 217 -11.62 -50.66 66.41
N TYR A 218 -11.64 -51.93 66.86
CA TYR A 218 -11.02 -52.35 68.12
C TYR A 218 -9.56 -52.78 67.98
N TYR A 219 -9.07 -52.96 66.76
CA TYR A 219 -7.68 -53.34 66.50
C TYR A 219 -6.68 -52.37 67.15
N THR A 220 -5.66 -52.95 67.77
CA THR A 220 -4.54 -52.23 68.37
C THR A 220 -3.26 -52.68 67.67
N PRO A 221 -2.54 -51.77 66.98
CA PRO A 221 -1.28 -52.11 66.32
C PRO A 221 -0.27 -52.74 67.31
N PRO A 222 0.51 -53.75 66.90
CA PRO A 222 1.49 -54.42 67.77
C PRO A 222 2.50 -53.47 68.43
N GLU A 223 2.80 -52.35 67.79
CA GLU A 223 3.72 -51.30 68.29
C GLU A 223 3.17 -50.59 69.53
N GLU A 224 1.84 -50.43 69.62
CA GLU A 224 1.12 -49.83 70.75
C GLU A 224 0.89 -50.83 71.88
N PHE A 225 0.87 -52.13 71.58
CA PHE A 225 0.66 -53.21 72.55
C PHE A 225 1.78 -53.32 73.61
N PHE A 226 3.02 -52.98 73.25
CA PHE A 226 4.21 -53.17 74.10
C PHE A 226 4.99 -51.87 74.40
N GLY A 227 4.46 -50.71 74.00
CA GLY A 227 5.11 -49.39 74.14
C GLY A 227 4.84 -48.66 75.47
N PRO A 228 5.71 -47.73 75.91
CA PRO A 228 5.51 -46.96 77.15
C PRO A 228 4.37 -45.92 77.08
N GLU A 229 3.86 -45.61 75.88
CA GLU A 229 2.79 -44.62 75.63
C GLU A 229 1.39 -45.24 75.43
N GLN A 230 1.27 -46.58 75.55
CA GLN A 230 0.04 -47.36 75.34
C GLN A 230 -1.27 -46.73 75.88
N PRO A 231 -1.35 -46.15 77.09
CA PRO A 231 -2.61 -45.56 77.58
C PRO A 231 -3.03 -44.28 76.86
N ALA A 232 -2.09 -43.51 76.31
CA ALA A 232 -2.38 -42.29 75.57
C ALA A 232 -2.89 -42.61 74.17
N ASP A 233 -2.18 -43.49 73.45
CA ASP A 233 -2.53 -43.91 72.09
C ASP A 233 -3.90 -44.61 72.05
N THR A 234 -4.18 -45.45 73.06
CA THR A 234 -5.49 -46.10 73.23
C THR A 234 -6.63 -45.07 73.36
N VAL A 235 -6.43 -43.99 74.12
CA VAL A 235 -7.46 -42.96 74.31
C VAL A 235 -7.68 -42.15 73.04
N ASP A 236 -6.60 -41.81 72.33
CA ASP A 236 -6.68 -41.04 71.10
C ASP A 236 -7.40 -41.83 69.99
N ARG A 237 -7.13 -43.13 69.85
CA ARG A 237 -7.86 -44.04 68.94
C ARG A 237 -9.34 -44.13 69.27
N MET A 238 -9.69 -44.36 70.54
CA MET A 238 -11.10 -44.41 70.97
C MET A 238 -11.85 -43.10 70.67
N MET A 239 -11.17 -41.96 70.85
CA MET A 239 -11.75 -40.65 70.54
C MET A 239 -11.87 -40.41 69.02
N GLY A 240 -10.94 -40.92 68.22
CA GLY A 240 -11.01 -40.92 66.75
C GLY A 240 -12.24 -41.68 66.24
N ASN A 241 -12.40 -42.94 66.65
CA ASN A 241 -13.52 -43.78 66.23
C ASN A 241 -14.89 -43.19 66.61
N LEU A 242 -15.01 -42.62 67.82
CA LEU A 242 -16.25 -41.95 68.26
C LEU A 242 -16.59 -40.73 67.40
N ARG A 243 -15.57 -40.02 66.91
CA ARG A 243 -15.73 -38.86 66.05
C ARG A 243 -16.19 -39.29 64.66
N GLU A 244 -15.53 -40.25 64.04
CA GLU A 244 -15.87 -40.76 62.71
C GLU A 244 -17.31 -41.32 62.66
N GLN A 245 -17.72 -42.12 63.65
CA GLN A 245 -19.10 -42.61 63.72
C GLN A 245 -20.13 -41.49 63.84
N THR A 246 -19.78 -40.41 64.55
CA THR A 246 -20.67 -39.26 64.71
C THR A 246 -20.77 -38.44 63.41
N GLU A 247 -19.64 -38.27 62.71
CA GLU A 247 -19.54 -37.56 61.44
C GLU A 247 -20.35 -38.30 60.35
N ALA A 248 -20.10 -39.59 60.13
CA ALA A 248 -20.82 -40.40 59.12
C ALA A 248 -22.35 -40.42 59.33
N LYS A 249 -22.79 -40.55 60.58
CA LYS A 249 -24.23 -40.52 60.90
C LYS A 249 -24.85 -39.15 60.64
N THR A 250 -24.11 -38.08 60.87
CA THR A 250 -24.56 -36.71 60.64
C THR A 250 -24.63 -36.41 59.15
N GLU A 251 -23.64 -36.83 58.38
CA GLU A 251 -23.60 -36.68 56.92
C GLU A 251 -24.76 -37.40 56.24
N LEU A 252 -25.05 -38.65 56.63
CA LEU A 252 -26.19 -39.41 56.08
C LEU A 252 -27.53 -38.70 56.35
N GLN A 253 -27.70 -38.13 57.55
CA GLN A 253 -28.90 -37.39 57.90
C GLN A 253 -29.02 -36.09 57.09
N GLN A 254 -27.91 -35.36 56.93
CA GLN A 254 -27.87 -34.13 56.13
C GLN A 254 -28.14 -34.38 54.65
N SER A 255 -27.56 -35.44 54.07
CA SER A 255 -27.78 -35.81 52.67
C SER A 255 -29.26 -36.10 52.36
N LYS A 256 -29.94 -36.85 53.25
CA LYS A 256 -31.39 -37.12 53.12
C LYS A 256 -32.24 -35.84 53.20
N GLU A 257 -31.88 -34.93 54.10
CA GLU A 257 -32.59 -33.65 54.26
C GLU A 257 -32.37 -32.74 53.03
N HIS A 258 -31.13 -32.70 52.51
CA HIS A 258 -30.80 -31.93 51.30
C HIS A 258 -31.54 -32.45 50.05
N PHE A 259 -31.57 -33.76 49.83
CA PHE A 259 -32.29 -34.33 48.69
C PHE A 259 -33.77 -33.97 48.73
N LYS A 260 -34.41 -34.12 49.89
CA LYS A 260 -35.82 -33.78 50.08
C LYS A 260 -36.10 -32.30 49.79
N GLN A 261 -35.23 -31.40 50.28
CA GLN A 261 -35.37 -29.97 50.02
C GLN A 261 -35.28 -29.65 48.53
N ILE A 262 -34.27 -30.18 47.82
CA ILE A 262 -34.10 -29.96 46.37
C ILE A 262 -35.31 -30.48 45.59
N PHE A 263 -35.78 -31.68 45.91
CA PHE A 263 -36.94 -32.29 45.26
C PHE A 263 -38.21 -31.45 45.44
N GLU A 264 -38.51 -31.03 46.67
CA GLU A 264 -39.73 -30.28 47.00
C GLU A 264 -39.70 -28.81 46.56
N SER A 265 -38.52 -28.16 46.52
CA SER A 265 -38.38 -26.73 46.18
C SER A 265 -38.02 -26.44 44.73
N SER A 266 -37.83 -27.47 43.89
CA SER A 266 -37.55 -27.28 42.46
C SER A 266 -38.72 -26.60 41.76
N HIS A 267 -38.41 -25.68 40.85
CA HIS A 267 -39.39 -25.05 39.96
C HIS A 267 -39.66 -25.90 38.72
N ASP A 268 -38.71 -26.78 38.35
CA ASP A 268 -38.90 -27.77 37.30
C ASP A 268 -39.71 -28.94 37.87
N ALA A 269 -40.59 -29.49 37.02
CA ALA A 269 -41.38 -30.66 37.34
C ALA A 269 -40.45 -31.89 37.41
N ILE A 270 -40.40 -32.57 38.55
CA ILE A 270 -39.55 -33.75 38.74
C ILE A 270 -40.45 -34.97 38.93
N LEU A 271 -40.17 -36.02 38.16
CA LEU A 271 -40.80 -37.33 38.25
C LEU A 271 -39.74 -38.41 38.51
N ILE A 272 -40.06 -39.35 39.39
CA ILE A 272 -39.33 -40.62 39.53
C ILE A 272 -40.24 -41.68 38.92
N VAL A 273 -39.75 -42.41 37.93
CA VAL A 273 -40.57 -43.34 37.14
C VAL A 273 -39.92 -44.72 37.07
N ASP A 274 -40.74 -45.75 37.04
CA ASP A 274 -40.35 -47.11 36.65
C ASP A 274 -40.55 -47.22 35.12
N PRO A 275 -39.46 -47.25 34.33
CA PRO A 275 -39.58 -47.25 32.87
C PRO A 275 -40.14 -48.57 32.33
N ASP A 276 -39.94 -49.70 33.01
CA ASP A 276 -40.44 -51.00 32.57
C ASP A 276 -41.95 -51.15 32.80
N ALA A 277 -42.45 -50.55 33.89
CA ALA A 277 -43.86 -50.62 34.26
C ALA A 277 -44.72 -49.46 33.70
N ASP A 278 -44.09 -48.44 33.08
CA ASP A 278 -44.72 -47.16 32.74
C ASP A 278 -45.49 -46.60 33.95
N GLU A 279 -44.82 -46.52 35.11
CA GLU A 279 -45.41 -46.10 36.39
C GLU A 279 -44.65 -44.90 36.98
N ILE A 280 -45.38 -43.87 37.45
CA ILE A 280 -44.78 -42.75 38.20
C ILE A 280 -44.72 -43.13 39.68
N LEU A 281 -43.51 -43.28 40.21
CA LEU A 281 -43.24 -43.65 41.60
C LEU A 281 -43.27 -42.46 42.56
N ASP A 282 -42.78 -41.30 42.12
CA ASP A 282 -42.87 -40.04 42.87
C ASP A 282 -42.96 -38.83 41.94
N ALA A 283 -43.55 -37.75 42.43
CA ALA A 283 -43.67 -36.47 41.74
C ALA A 283 -43.58 -35.31 42.73
N ASN A 284 -42.82 -34.27 42.37
CA ASN A 284 -42.71 -33.07 43.19
C ASN A 284 -43.92 -32.11 43.02
N PRO A 285 -44.05 -31.06 43.87
CA PRO A 285 -45.15 -30.10 43.74
C PRO A 285 -45.21 -29.38 42.38
N ALA A 286 -44.06 -29.02 41.80
CA ALA A 286 -43.99 -28.35 40.49
C ALA A 286 -44.57 -29.22 39.36
N ALA A 287 -44.38 -30.54 39.40
CA ALA A 287 -45.02 -31.46 38.45
C ALA A 287 -46.56 -31.42 38.57
N SER A 288 -47.09 -31.34 39.79
CA SER A 288 -48.54 -31.23 40.00
C SER A 288 -49.09 -29.91 39.44
N GLU A 289 -48.34 -28.81 39.58
CA GLU A 289 -48.71 -27.50 39.05
C GLU A 289 -48.65 -27.46 37.52
N MET A 290 -47.54 -27.90 36.91
CA MET A 290 -47.34 -27.90 35.46
C MET A 290 -48.38 -28.75 34.72
N PHE A 291 -48.60 -30.00 35.17
CA PHE A 291 -49.52 -30.91 34.47
C PHE A 291 -51.00 -30.73 34.88
N GLY A 292 -51.28 -30.02 35.98
CA GLY A 292 -52.64 -29.78 36.48
C GLY A 292 -53.29 -30.98 37.16
N TYR A 293 -52.51 -31.99 37.56
CA TYR A 293 -52.96 -33.19 38.27
C TYR A 293 -52.49 -33.13 39.73
N ALA A 294 -53.29 -33.63 40.67
CA ALA A 294 -52.81 -33.80 42.04
C ALA A 294 -51.74 -34.91 42.08
N ARG A 295 -50.81 -34.88 43.03
CA ARG A 295 -49.74 -35.90 43.16
C ARG A 295 -50.29 -37.33 43.12
N ASP A 296 -51.33 -37.66 43.89
CA ASP A 296 -51.94 -39.00 43.87
C ASP A 296 -52.57 -39.37 42.51
N GLU A 297 -53.01 -38.38 41.72
CA GLU A 297 -53.51 -38.60 40.36
C GLU A 297 -52.36 -38.82 39.36
N LEU A 298 -51.21 -38.18 39.55
CA LEU A 298 -49.99 -38.42 38.77
C LEU A 298 -49.45 -39.84 39.02
N LEU A 299 -49.36 -40.27 40.28
CA LEU A 299 -48.90 -41.61 40.65
C LEU A 299 -49.81 -42.73 40.13
N ALA A 300 -51.08 -42.43 39.85
CA ALA A 300 -52.03 -43.37 39.26
C ALA A 300 -51.98 -43.42 37.72
N ARG A 301 -51.05 -42.68 37.10
CA ARG A 301 -50.84 -42.59 35.65
C ARG A 301 -49.45 -43.08 35.28
N GLY A 302 -49.31 -43.46 34.01
CA GLY A 302 -48.00 -43.67 33.42
C GLY A 302 -47.41 -42.37 32.87
N PRO A 303 -46.07 -42.21 32.86
CA PRO A 303 -45.44 -41.04 32.28
C PRO A 303 -45.79 -40.86 30.79
N SER A 304 -46.06 -41.95 30.07
CA SER A 304 -46.53 -41.91 28.67
C SER A 304 -47.87 -41.19 28.46
N ASP A 305 -48.75 -41.16 29.47
CA ASP A 305 -50.05 -40.45 29.39
C ASP A 305 -49.87 -38.93 29.32
N LEU A 306 -48.73 -38.40 29.75
CA LEU A 306 -48.40 -36.97 29.72
C LEU A 306 -47.96 -36.52 28.32
N TYR A 307 -47.52 -37.44 27.45
CA TYR A 307 -47.05 -37.18 26.08
C TYR A 307 -47.89 -37.89 24.99
N PRO A 308 -49.22 -37.73 24.98
CA PRO A 308 -50.12 -38.50 24.12
C PRO A 308 -50.03 -38.14 22.63
N ASP A 309 -49.55 -36.94 22.30
CA ASP A 309 -49.39 -36.47 20.92
C ASP A 309 -48.02 -36.85 20.34
N GLU A 310 -47.04 -37.20 21.19
CA GLU A 310 -45.66 -37.54 20.82
C GLU A 310 -45.22 -38.88 21.46
N HIS A 311 -46.17 -39.81 21.64
CA HIS A 311 -45.96 -41.07 22.35
C HIS A 311 -44.79 -41.90 21.79
N ASP A 312 -44.68 -42.00 20.46
CA ASP A 312 -43.59 -42.74 19.80
C ASP A 312 -42.21 -42.11 20.08
N ARG A 313 -42.13 -40.76 20.11
CA ARG A 313 -40.90 -40.04 20.44
C ARG A 313 -40.54 -40.20 21.92
N PHE A 314 -41.53 -40.11 22.80
CA PHE A 314 -41.34 -40.34 24.22
C PHE A 314 -40.85 -41.76 24.51
N SER A 315 -41.42 -42.78 23.87
CA SER A 315 -40.96 -44.16 24.00
C SER A 315 -39.50 -44.33 23.55
N THR A 316 -39.12 -43.69 22.44
CA THR A 316 -37.74 -43.72 21.94
C THR A 316 -36.78 -43.07 22.93
N PHE A 317 -37.16 -41.92 23.49
CA PHE A 317 -36.39 -41.24 24.54
C PHE A 317 -36.20 -42.12 25.79
N VAL A 318 -37.25 -42.82 26.23
CA VAL A 318 -37.16 -43.75 27.37
C VAL A 318 -36.22 -44.91 27.07
N ASP A 319 -36.32 -45.53 25.89
CA ASP A 319 -35.45 -46.63 25.47
C ASP A 319 -33.97 -46.19 25.46
N GLU A 320 -33.67 -45.00 24.93
CA GLU A 320 -32.30 -44.45 24.89
C GLU A 320 -31.72 -44.18 26.30
N VAL A 321 -32.53 -43.67 27.23
CA VAL A 321 -32.09 -43.46 28.63
C VAL A 321 -31.81 -44.79 29.33
N VAL A 322 -32.61 -45.82 29.05
CA VAL A 322 -32.46 -47.16 29.66
C VAL A 322 -31.28 -47.93 29.07
N GLU A 323 -31.03 -47.83 27.76
CA GLU A 323 -29.92 -48.54 27.10
C GLU A 323 -28.54 -47.92 27.42
N ASP A 324 -28.43 -46.58 27.43
CA ASP A 324 -27.14 -45.91 27.52
C ASP A 324 -26.73 -45.47 28.94
N GLY A 325 -27.69 -45.36 29.88
CA GLY A 325 -27.43 -45.03 31.30
C GLY A 325 -26.85 -43.63 31.57
N ILE A 326 -26.70 -42.79 30.54
CA ILE A 326 -26.18 -41.41 30.61
C ILE A 326 -27.35 -40.43 30.49
N GLY A 327 -27.28 -39.27 31.17
CA GLY A 327 -28.35 -38.27 31.14
C GLY A 327 -28.67 -37.76 29.73
N TRP A 328 -29.89 -37.99 29.26
CA TRP A 328 -30.40 -37.52 27.96
C TRP A 328 -31.29 -36.29 28.12
N THR A 329 -31.36 -35.46 27.09
CA THR A 329 -32.28 -34.31 27.05
C THR A 329 -32.96 -34.23 25.68
N ASP A 330 -34.30 -34.11 25.65
CA ASP A 330 -35.09 -33.90 24.44
C ASP A 330 -36.19 -32.85 24.65
N GLU A 331 -36.69 -32.28 23.55
CA GLU A 331 -37.84 -31.38 23.55
C GLU A 331 -39.09 -32.14 23.11
N LEU A 332 -40.05 -32.25 24.02
CA LEU A 332 -41.33 -32.93 23.84
C LEU A 332 -42.49 -32.05 24.30
N THR A 333 -43.65 -32.24 23.70
CA THR A 333 -44.88 -31.51 24.00
C THR A 333 -45.74 -32.33 24.93
N CYS A 334 -45.84 -31.88 26.18
CA CYS A 334 -46.73 -32.51 27.14
C CYS A 334 -48.15 -31.94 27.01
N ARG A 335 -49.13 -32.67 27.56
CA ARG A 335 -50.52 -32.25 27.59
C ARG A 335 -51.04 -32.19 29.04
N THR A 336 -51.49 -31.01 29.46
CA THR A 336 -52.07 -30.80 30.79
C THR A 336 -53.45 -31.45 30.91
N ARG A 337 -53.98 -31.53 32.14
CA ARG A 337 -55.34 -32.00 32.43
C ARG A 337 -56.43 -31.32 31.59
N ASP A 338 -56.29 -30.02 31.33
CA ASP A 338 -57.27 -29.24 30.57
C ASP A 338 -57.07 -29.33 29.05
N GLY A 339 -56.11 -30.11 28.59
CA GLY A 339 -55.81 -30.34 27.17
C GLY A 339 -54.90 -29.28 26.55
N VAL A 340 -54.30 -28.39 27.36
CA VAL A 340 -53.31 -27.41 26.89
C VAL A 340 -52.02 -28.14 26.53
N ARG A 341 -51.45 -27.79 25.38
CA ARG A 341 -50.15 -28.30 24.93
C ARG A 341 -49.06 -27.38 25.42
N ILE A 342 -48.10 -27.92 26.15
CA ILE A 342 -46.96 -27.17 26.66
C ILE A 342 -45.68 -27.79 26.07
N PRO A 343 -44.88 -27.05 25.30
CA PRO A 343 -43.56 -27.52 24.91
C PRO A 343 -42.67 -27.61 26.16
N THR A 344 -42.04 -28.76 26.35
CA THR A 344 -41.20 -29.06 27.51
C THR A 344 -39.83 -29.56 27.08
N GLU A 345 -38.81 -29.24 27.85
CA GLU A 345 -37.48 -29.86 27.79
C GLU A 345 -37.41 -30.89 28.92
N ILE A 346 -37.24 -32.17 28.56
CA ILE A 346 -37.13 -33.27 29.51
C ILE A 346 -35.68 -33.74 29.59
N SER A 347 -35.13 -33.75 30.80
CA SER A 347 -33.81 -34.32 31.10
C SER A 347 -33.97 -35.52 32.02
N ALA A 348 -33.51 -36.70 31.59
CA ALA A 348 -33.69 -37.93 32.36
C ALA A 348 -32.41 -38.75 32.51
N SER A 349 -32.24 -39.39 33.66
CA SER A 349 -31.13 -40.29 33.97
C SER A 349 -31.58 -41.49 34.79
N GLN A 350 -30.90 -42.61 34.64
CA GLN A 350 -31.15 -43.81 35.44
C GLN A 350 -30.47 -43.71 36.82
N ILE A 351 -31.18 -44.09 37.87
CA ILE A 351 -30.69 -44.20 39.25
C ILE A 351 -31.11 -45.55 39.84
N GLU A 352 -30.40 -46.02 40.87
CA GLU A 352 -30.71 -47.28 41.55
C GLU A 352 -31.39 -47.00 42.91
N VAL A 353 -32.57 -47.59 43.13
CA VAL A 353 -33.34 -47.48 44.38
C VAL A 353 -33.79 -48.87 44.80
N ASP A 354 -33.41 -49.33 46.00
CA ASP A 354 -33.71 -50.67 46.53
C ASP A 354 -33.35 -51.82 45.56
N ASP A 355 -32.14 -51.76 44.97
CA ASP A 355 -31.63 -52.70 43.95
C ASP A 355 -32.48 -52.78 42.66
N ARG A 356 -33.20 -51.69 42.34
CA ARG A 356 -33.99 -51.56 41.11
C ARG A 356 -33.61 -50.32 40.31
N PRO A 357 -33.47 -50.43 38.98
CA PRO A 357 -33.28 -49.27 38.12
C PRO A 357 -34.58 -48.46 38.03
N VAL A 358 -34.54 -47.20 38.42
CA VAL A 358 -35.63 -46.23 38.21
C VAL A 358 -35.09 -45.02 37.47
N MET A 359 -35.95 -44.30 36.76
CA MET A 359 -35.56 -43.12 36.00
C MET A 359 -35.96 -41.86 36.77
N PHE A 360 -35.00 -40.95 36.91
CA PHE A 360 -35.22 -39.60 37.42
C PHE A 360 -35.36 -38.66 36.23
N ALA A 361 -36.49 -37.97 36.10
CA ALA A 361 -36.78 -37.03 35.01
C ALA A 361 -37.09 -35.64 35.56
N ALA A 362 -36.36 -34.63 35.08
CA ALA A 362 -36.66 -33.21 35.29
C ALA A 362 -37.25 -32.63 34.00
N ILE A 363 -38.37 -31.92 34.12
CA ILE A 363 -39.17 -31.43 33.00
C ILE A 363 -39.36 -29.93 33.19
N ARG A 364 -38.90 -29.16 32.20
CA ARG A 364 -38.97 -27.70 32.20
C ARG A 364 -39.94 -27.20 31.14
N ASP A 365 -40.79 -26.24 31.50
CA ASP A 365 -41.62 -25.51 30.53
C ASP A 365 -40.73 -24.56 29.72
N ILE A 366 -40.76 -24.70 28.39
CA ILE A 366 -39.98 -23.87 27.45
C ILE A 366 -40.87 -23.03 26.55
N THR A 367 -42.14 -22.80 26.93
CA THR A 367 -43.11 -22.02 26.14
C THR A 367 -42.57 -20.63 25.80
N GLU A 368 -42.12 -19.87 26.80
CA GLU A 368 -41.58 -18.53 26.61
C GLU A 368 -40.36 -18.54 25.67
N ARG A 369 -39.45 -19.53 25.82
CA ARG A 369 -38.29 -19.72 24.94
C ARG A 369 -38.74 -19.96 23.48
N LYS A 370 -39.70 -20.85 23.26
CA LYS A 370 -40.22 -21.17 21.91
C LYS A 370 -40.94 -19.99 21.26
N GLU A 371 -41.71 -19.22 22.02
CA GLU A 371 -42.37 -18.01 21.51
C GLU A 371 -41.33 -16.94 21.11
N HIS A 372 -40.25 -16.79 21.88
CA HIS A 372 -39.14 -15.90 21.53
C HIS A 372 -38.43 -16.33 20.24
N GLU A 373 -38.05 -17.61 20.12
CA GLU A 373 -37.41 -18.15 18.92
C GLU A 373 -38.29 -17.97 17.68
N GLN A 374 -39.59 -18.25 17.79
CA GLN A 374 -40.55 -18.08 16.68
C GLN A 374 -40.73 -16.62 16.28
N ALA A 375 -40.83 -15.69 17.25
CA ALA A 375 -40.97 -14.26 16.96
C ALA A 375 -39.71 -13.70 16.29
N GLN A 376 -38.51 -14.09 16.75
CA GLN A 376 -37.25 -13.73 16.09
C GLN A 376 -37.16 -14.29 14.67
N GLN A 377 -37.51 -15.57 14.49
CA GLN A 377 -37.52 -16.21 13.18
C GLN A 377 -38.46 -15.50 12.20
N ARG A 378 -39.68 -15.15 12.64
CA ARG A 378 -40.64 -14.37 11.83
C ARG A 378 -40.10 -12.97 11.48
N LEU A 379 -39.48 -12.28 12.43
CA LEU A 379 -38.85 -10.98 12.17
C LEU A 379 -37.76 -11.15 11.09
N TYR A 380 -36.88 -12.13 11.21
CA TYR A 380 -35.87 -12.42 10.20
C TYR A 380 -36.47 -12.72 8.82
N GLU A 381 -37.56 -13.50 8.75
CA GLU A 381 -38.25 -13.80 7.49
C GLU A 381 -38.82 -12.54 6.82
N ILE A 382 -39.42 -11.63 7.59
CA ILE A 382 -39.94 -10.35 7.07
C ILE A 382 -38.79 -9.47 6.57
N VAL A 383 -37.73 -9.37 7.35
CA VAL A 383 -36.57 -8.51 7.08
C VAL A 383 -35.80 -8.99 5.84
N ALA A 384 -35.55 -10.30 5.76
CA ALA A 384 -34.72 -10.92 4.72
C ALA A 384 -35.38 -10.99 3.33
N ASP A 385 -36.70 -10.85 3.24
CA ASP A 385 -37.43 -10.89 1.96
C ASP A 385 -37.07 -9.69 1.07
N SER A 386 -36.09 -9.82 0.17
CA SER A 386 -35.63 -8.70 -0.67
C SER A 386 -36.68 -8.18 -1.66
N ASP A 387 -37.71 -8.97 -1.97
CA ASP A 387 -38.70 -8.65 -3.00
C ASP A 387 -39.89 -7.86 -2.45
N ARG A 388 -40.08 -7.86 -1.13
CA ARG A 388 -41.17 -7.15 -0.46
C ARG A 388 -40.86 -5.65 -0.30
N PRO A 389 -41.73 -4.73 -0.75
CA PRO A 389 -41.58 -3.29 -0.52
C PRO A 389 -41.47 -2.93 0.95
N PHE A 390 -40.76 -1.84 1.27
CA PHE A 390 -40.59 -1.36 2.66
C PHE A 390 -41.93 -1.21 3.38
N ASP A 391 -42.90 -0.53 2.77
CA ASP A 391 -44.17 -0.23 3.43
C ASP A 391 -44.90 -1.53 3.82
N ASP A 392 -44.81 -2.57 2.99
CA ASP A 392 -45.39 -3.89 3.27
C ASP A 392 -44.61 -4.66 4.35
N LYS A 393 -43.27 -4.52 4.38
CA LYS A 393 -42.44 -5.09 5.45
C LYS A 393 -42.72 -4.41 6.78
N LEU A 394 -42.78 -3.08 6.78
CA LEU A 394 -43.06 -2.29 7.96
C LEU A 394 -44.42 -2.65 8.55
N GLN A 395 -45.45 -2.79 7.73
CA GLN A 395 -46.76 -3.26 8.19
C GLN A 395 -46.70 -4.67 8.82
N ALA A 396 -45.90 -5.59 8.27
CA ALA A 396 -45.71 -6.92 8.86
C ALA A 396 -44.92 -6.89 10.17
N VAL A 397 -43.91 -6.03 10.29
CA VAL A 397 -43.16 -5.81 11.54
C VAL A 397 -44.08 -5.20 12.61
N LEU A 398 -44.90 -4.22 12.25
CA LEU A 398 -45.91 -3.66 13.15
C LEU A 398 -46.95 -4.69 13.59
N GLU A 399 -47.41 -5.56 12.68
CA GLU A 399 -48.31 -6.65 13.02
C GLU A 399 -47.66 -7.65 14.00
N LEU A 400 -46.42 -8.06 13.73
CA LEU A 400 -45.65 -8.96 14.59
C LEU A 400 -45.45 -8.36 15.99
N GLY A 401 -45.14 -7.07 16.09
CA GLY A 401 -44.99 -6.40 17.40
C GLY A 401 -46.31 -6.31 18.16
N CYS A 402 -47.42 -6.02 17.48
CA CYS A 402 -48.74 -6.04 18.11
C CYS A 402 -49.10 -7.43 18.67
N GLU A 403 -48.83 -8.50 17.91
CA GLU A 403 -49.02 -9.88 18.37
C GLU A 403 -48.09 -10.22 19.55
N ARG A 404 -46.80 -9.89 19.44
CA ARG A 404 -45.79 -10.28 20.45
C ARG A 404 -45.95 -9.52 21.76
N PHE A 405 -46.32 -8.25 21.68
CA PHE A 405 -46.47 -7.40 22.85
C PHE A 405 -47.91 -7.35 23.34
N ASP A 406 -48.88 -8.11 22.80
CA ASP A 406 -50.28 -8.02 23.20
C ASP A 406 -50.80 -6.56 23.23
N LEU A 407 -50.48 -5.81 22.16
CA LEU A 407 -50.87 -4.41 21.97
C LEU A 407 -51.71 -4.28 20.71
N GLU A 408 -52.68 -3.36 20.73
CA GLU A 408 -53.67 -3.24 19.64
C GLU A 408 -53.09 -2.55 18.40
N TYR A 409 -52.25 -1.53 18.62
CA TYR A 409 -51.73 -0.67 17.56
C TYR A 409 -50.22 -0.54 17.63
N GLY A 410 -49.60 -0.33 16.48
CA GLY A 410 -48.18 0.02 16.37
C GLY A 410 -47.96 1.00 15.23
N GLY A 411 -46.98 1.89 15.34
CA GLY A 411 -46.74 2.91 14.33
C GLY A 411 -45.36 3.55 14.38
N ILE A 412 -45.11 4.40 13.38
CA ILE A 412 -43.99 5.34 13.36
C ILE A 412 -44.57 6.75 13.35
N ALA A 413 -43.96 7.63 14.13
CA ALA A 413 -44.24 9.06 14.09
C ALA A 413 -42.94 9.84 13.96
N ARG A 414 -42.99 10.92 13.18
CA ARG A 414 -41.95 11.95 13.13
C ARG A 414 -42.04 12.81 14.39
N ILE A 415 -40.90 13.09 15.00
CA ILE A 415 -40.80 13.89 16.21
C ILE A 415 -39.78 15.01 16.04
N ASP A 416 -40.06 16.15 16.66
CA ASP A 416 -39.07 17.23 16.81
C ASP A 416 -39.16 17.75 18.25
N PRO A 417 -38.20 17.39 19.11
CA PRO A 417 -38.18 17.85 20.50
C PRO A 417 -38.04 19.38 20.63
N THR A 418 -37.44 20.05 19.66
CA THR A 418 -37.23 21.51 19.69
C THR A 418 -38.48 22.28 19.27
N ALA A 419 -39.22 21.75 18.30
CA ALA A 419 -40.51 22.30 17.84
C ALA A 419 -41.71 21.78 18.64
N ASP A 420 -41.50 20.87 19.59
CA ASP A 420 -42.54 20.13 20.34
C ASP A 420 -43.52 19.40 19.41
N LEU A 421 -43.00 18.77 18.34
CA LEU A 421 -43.81 18.15 17.30
C LEU A 421 -43.87 16.64 17.43
N PHE A 422 -45.06 16.08 17.25
CA PHE A 422 -45.32 14.67 17.00
C PHE A 422 -46.28 14.57 15.80
N GLU A 423 -45.88 13.86 14.75
CA GLU A 423 -46.66 13.67 13.53
C GLU A 423 -46.71 12.18 13.19
N VAL A 424 -47.91 11.61 13.12
CA VAL A 424 -48.05 10.18 12.80
C VAL A 424 -47.73 9.97 11.32
N GLU A 425 -46.80 9.07 10.99
CA GLU A 425 -46.46 8.77 9.60
C GLU A 425 -47.17 7.52 9.12
N THR A 426 -47.23 6.50 9.98
CA THR A 426 -47.86 5.23 9.69
C THR A 426 -48.34 4.58 10.96
N ILE A 427 -49.42 3.81 10.84
CA ILE A 427 -49.98 3.02 11.92
C ILE A 427 -50.55 1.72 11.38
N ARG A 428 -50.46 0.67 12.18
CA ARG A 428 -51.16 -0.60 12.02
C ARG A 428 -52.40 -0.57 12.91
N GLY A 429 -53.56 -0.74 12.28
CA GLY A 429 -54.88 -0.67 12.92
C GLY A 429 -55.61 0.65 12.64
N ASP A 430 -56.86 0.75 13.11
CA ASP A 430 -57.71 1.94 12.91
C ASP A 430 -57.95 2.61 14.26
N HIS A 431 -57.06 3.56 14.62
CA HIS A 431 -57.14 4.31 15.88
C HIS A 431 -57.74 5.69 15.65
N ASP A 432 -58.72 6.09 16.44
CA ASP A 432 -59.51 7.34 16.26
C ASP A 432 -58.67 8.63 16.22
N HIS A 433 -57.47 8.60 16.79
CA HIS A 433 -56.60 9.78 16.94
C HIS A 433 -55.18 9.62 16.39
N LEU A 434 -54.72 8.40 16.17
CA LEU A 434 -53.35 8.16 15.71
C LEU A 434 -53.42 7.82 14.21
N VAL A 435 -53.72 8.83 13.41
CA VAL A 435 -53.97 8.67 11.97
C VAL A 435 -52.82 9.31 11.18
N PRO A 436 -52.32 8.68 10.09
CA PRO A 436 -51.24 9.25 9.28
C PRO A 436 -51.52 10.70 8.85
N GLY A 437 -50.56 11.59 9.11
CA GLY A 437 -50.60 13.04 8.82
C GLY A 437 -51.17 13.91 9.96
N GLU A 438 -51.74 13.33 11.02
CA GLU A 438 -52.19 14.12 12.19
C GLU A 438 -51.01 14.54 13.06
N GLN A 439 -51.08 15.79 13.56
CA GLN A 439 -50.00 16.42 14.33
C GLN A 439 -50.46 16.83 15.73
N TYR A 440 -49.62 16.56 16.72
CA TYR A 440 -49.87 16.83 18.13
C TYR A 440 -48.60 17.37 18.82
N PRO A 441 -48.73 18.05 19.98
CA PRO A 441 -47.57 18.42 20.79
C PRO A 441 -46.86 17.17 21.33
N LEU A 442 -45.56 17.02 21.11
CA LEU A 442 -44.77 15.87 21.59
C LEU A 442 -44.85 15.73 23.11
N SER A 443 -44.85 16.85 23.82
CA SER A 443 -44.99 16.96 25.28
C SER A 443 -46.33 16.44 25.84
N GLU A 444 -47.31 16.19 24.98
CA GLU A 444 -48.61 15.62 25.30
C GLU A 444 -48.74 14.13 24.95
N THR A 445 -47.64 13.49 24.53
CA THR A 445 -47.56 12.07 24.15
C THR A 445 -46.60 11.28 25.03
N TYR A 446 -46.73 9.94 25.05
CA TYR A 446 -45.75 9.07 25.72
C TYR A 446 -44.39 9.05 24.99
N CYS A 447 -44.35 9.39 23.70
CA CYS A 447 -43.13 9.42 22.90
C CYS A 447 -42.09 10.45 23.38
N ARG A 448 -42.50 11.44 24.19
CA ARG A 448 -41.55 12.29 24.93
C ARG A 448 -40.57 11.50 25.81
N LEU A 449 -40.94 10.31 26.28
CA LEU A 449 -40.10 9.51 27.17
C LEU A 449 -38.83 8.98 26.47
N VAL A 450 -38.87 8.83 25.15
CA VAL A 450 -37.75 8.28 24.36
C VAL A 450 -36.82 9.35 23.80
N THR A 451 -37.05 10.64 24.12
CA THR A 451 -36.20 11.74 23.65
C THR A 451 -35.11 12.15 24.65
N GLY A 452 -34.90 11.35 25.70
CA GLY A 452 -33.86 11.54 26.73
C GLY A 452 -32.77 10.46 26.63
N ASP A 453 -32.03 10.20 27.72
CA ASP A 453 -30.94 9.20 27.75
C ASP A 453 -31.41 7.72 27.62
N GLY A 454 -32.70 7.46 27.40
CA GLY A 454 -33.28 6.12 27.36
C GLY A 454 -33.69 5.69 25.96
N GLU A 455 -33.07 4.63 25.44
CA GLU A 455 -33.32 4.07 24.10
C GLU A 455 -34.72 3.42 23.95
N THR A 456 -35.34 2.99 25.05
CA THR A 456 -36.68 2.37 25.03
C THR A 456 -37.44 2.74 26.29
N ALA A 457 -38.68 3.20 26.12
CA ALA A 457 -39.58 3.55 27.21
C ALA A 457 -40.84 2.68 27.15
N ALA A 458 -41.37 2.34 28.32
CA ALA A 458 -42.64 1.64 28.41
C ALA A 458 -43.45 2.17 29.58
N VAL A 459 -44.76 2.29 29.38
CA VAL A 459 -45.74 2.75 30.37
C VAL A 459 -46.76 1.63 30.54
N SER A 460 -46.94 1.16 31.78
CA SER A 460 -47.92 0.12 32.11
C SER A 460 -48.98 0.62 33.09
N ASP A 461 -48.71 1.72 33.80
CA ASP A 461 -49.70 2.43 34.62
C ASP A 461 -49.55 3.95 34.40
N PRO A 462 -50.26 4.53 33.42
CA PRO A 462 -50.13 5.94 33.08
C PRO A 462 -50.37 6.92 34.23
N VAL A 463 -51.23 6.55 35.18
CA VAL A 463 -51.60 7.45 36.29
C VAL A 463 -50.46 7.52 37.30
N SER A 464 -49.90 6.37 37.71
CA SER A 464 -48.78 6.37 38.64
C SER A 464 -47.49 6.91 38.02
N GLU A 465 -47.35 6.82 36.69
CA GLU A 465 -46.24 7.38 35.92
C GLU A 465 -46.43 8.87 35.56
N GLY A 466 -47.53 9.51 35.98
CA GLY A 466 -47.70 10.96 35.93
C GLY A 466 -48.25 11.52 34.61
N PHE A 467 -48.92 10.70 33.80
CA PHE A 467 -49.55 11.09 32.54
C PHE A 467 -51.04 11.45 32.67
N GLU A 468 -51.56 11.54 33.89
CA GLU A 468 -52.90 12.04 34.16
C GLU A 468 -53.07 13.47 33.59
N GLY A 469 -54.10 13.69 32.77
CA GLY A 469 -54.35 14.98 32.11
C GLY A 469 -53.62 15.21 30.77
N LYS A 470 -52.81 14.26 30.29
CA LYS A 470 -52.14 14.33 28.97
C LYS A 470 -53.01 13.81 27.83
N LEU A 471 -52.82 14.32 26.61
CA LEU A 471 -53.62 13.90 25.45
C LEU A 471 -53.54 12.39 25.19
N CYS A 472 -52.36 11.78 25.32
CA CYS A 472 -52.19 10.34 25.13
C CYS A 472 -53.06 9.48 26.06
N TYR A 473 -53.27 9.91 27.30
CA TYR A 473 -54.09 9.18 28.27
C TYR A 473 -55.57 9.55 28.15
N GLU A 474 -55.91 10.83 28.22
CA GLU A 474 -57.30 11.32 28.32
C GLU A 474 -58.06 11.26 27.00
N ARG A 475 -57.38 11.58 25.89
CA ARG A 475 -58.01 11.72 24.57
C ARG A 475 -57.75 10.49 23.71
N PHE A 476 -56.50 10.03 23.63
CA PHE A 476 -56.17 8.85 22.83
C PHE A 476 -56.62 7.56 23.52
N GLY A 477 -56.80 7.58 24.85
CA GLY A 477 -57.28 6.43 25.61
C GLY A 477 -56.21 5.38 25.89
N VAL A 478 -54.94 5.68 25.57
CA VAL A 478 -53.85 4.71 25.62
C VAL A 478 -53.49 4.39 27.08
N GLN A 479 -53.71 3.14 27.47
CA GLN A 479 -53.45 2.61 28.81
C GLN A 479 -52.10 1.89 28.92
N ALA A 480 -51.54 1.42 27.80
CA ALA A 480 -50.22 0.79 27.74
C ALA A 480 -49.43 1.31 26.53
N TYR A 481 -48.14 1.57 26.73
CA TYR A 481 -47.22 2.07 25.70
C TYR A 481 -45.88 1.37 25.78
N LEU A 482 -45.30 1.04 24.63
CA LEU A 482 -43.91 0.61 24.46
C LEU A 482 -43.35 1.30 23.22
N GLY A 483 -42.23 2.00 23.35
CA GLY A 483 -41.63 2.66 22.19
C GLY A 483 -40.16 2.99 22.36
N SER A 484 -39.51 3.28 21.24
CA SER A 484 -38.12 3.71 21.13
C SER A 484 -38.06 4.92 20.21
N HIS A 485 -36.96 5.66 20.28
CA HIS A 485 -36.62 6.57 19.21
C HIS A 485 -35.94 5.81 18.06
N LEU A 486 -35.94 6.41 16.88
CA LEU A 486 -35.16 5.99 15.73
C LEU A 486 -34.23 7.15 15.38
N GLU A 487 -32.95 6.85 15.16
CA GLU A 487 -31.96 7.84 14.72
C GLU A 487 -31.75 7.70 13.21
N VAL A 488 -32.02 8.76 12.45
CA VAL A 488 -31.69 8.81 11.03
C VAL A 488 -30.69 9.95 10.83
N ASP A 489 -29.53 9.65 10.25
CA ASP A 489 -28.37 10.56 10.13
C ASP A 489 -27.82 11.11 11.47
N GLY A 490 -28.06 10.39 12.56
CA GLY A 490 -27.60 10.78 13.90
C GLY A 490 -28.45 11.85 14.58
N ASP A 491 -29.59 12.22 13.98
CA ASP A 491 -30.62 13.05 14.62
C ASP A 491 -31.82 12.18 15.03
N VAL A 492 -32.35 12.43 16.22
CA VAL A 492 -33.58 11.78 16.72
C VAL A 492 -34.79 12.43 16.04
N ASP A 493 -35.20 11.91 14.89
CA ASP A 493 -36.26 12.49 14.06
C ASP A 493 -37.58 11.70 14.10
N ARG A 494 -37.56 10.45 14.61
CA ARG A 494 -38.72 9.54 14.61
C ARG A 494 -38.81 8.70 15.88
N THR A 495 -40.01 8.15 16.11
CA THR A 495 -40.29 7.17 17.17
C THR A 495 -41.04 5.98 16.61
N PHE A 496 -40.64 4.80 17.06
CA PHE A 496 -41.28 3.52 16.77
C PHE A 496 -42.00 3.01 18.02
N PHE A 497 -43.32 2.90 17.96
CA PHE A 497 -44.14 2.68 19.16
C PHE A 497 -45.26 1.67 18.95
N PHE A 498 -45.69 1.09 20.06
CA PHE A 498 -46.84 0.21 20.19
C PHE A 498 -47.70 0.66 21.38
N VAL A 499 -49.02 0.60 21.21
CA VAL A 499 -49.98 1.10 22.19
C VAL A 499 -51.22 0.23 22.27
N SER A 500 -51.87 0.24 23.44
CA SER A 500 -53.18 -0.38 23.66
C SER A 500 -54.06 0.52 24.51
N ASN A 501 -55.37 0.47 24.25
CA ASN A 501 -56.39 1.12 25.06
C ASN A 501 -56.83 0.26 26.26
N GLU A 502 -56.34 -0.97 26.35
CA GLU A 502 -56.55 -1.85 27.50
C GLU A 502 -55.35 -1.84 28.45
N PRO A 503 -55.58 -1.80 29.78
CA PRO A 503 -54.50 -1.86 30.75
C PRO A 503 -53.92 -3.28 30.82
N ARG A 504 -52.58 -3.37 30.87
CA ARG A 504 -51.89 -4.64 31.11
C ARG A 504 -51.87 -4.96 32.61
N LYS A 505 -52.04 -6.25 32.96
CA LYS A 505 -51.92 -6.71 34.35
C LYS A 505 -50.48 -6.79 34.82
N GLU A 506 -49.56 -7.07 33.90
CA GLU A 506 -48.13 -7.21 34.12
C GLU A 506 -47.38 -6.22 33.23
N GLY A 507 -46.30 -5.65 33.76
CA GLY A 507 -45.44 -4.75 32.99
C GLY A 507 -44.66 -5.48 31.89
N PHE A 508 -44.02 -4.73 31.00
CA PHE A 508 -43.23 -5.30 29.92
C PHE A 508 -41.97 -6.01 30.42
N SER A 509 -41.77 -7.25 29.99
CA SER A 509 -40.59 -8.05 30.33
C SER A 509 -39.32 -7.49 29.67
N GLU A 510 -38.15 -7.84 30.19
CA GLU A 510 -36.87 -7.46 29.57
C GLU A 510 -36.75 -8.03 28.15
N ALA A 511 -37.30 -9.22 27.92
CA ALA A 511 -37.28 -9.86 26.62
C ALA A 511 -38.23 -9.20 25.61
N GLU A 512 -39.38 -8.67 26.03
CA GLU A 512 -40.25 -7.82 25.19
C GLU A 512 -39.55 -6.52 24.81
N ARG A 513 -38.89 -5.84 25.77
CA ARG A 513 -38.13 -4.60 25.50
C ARG A 513 -36.97 -4.84 24.55
N THR A 514 -36.24 -5.93 24.74
CA THR A 514 -35.13 -6.33 23.85
C THR A 514 -35.63 -6.62 22.44
N PHE A 515 -36.75 -7.34 22.30
CA PHE A 515 -37.33 -7.62 21.00
C PHE A 515 -37.82 -6.34 20.29
N HIS A 516 -38.44 -5.42 21.03
CA HIS A 516 -38.85 -4.11 20.52
C HIS A 516 -37.66 -3.30 20.00
N HIS A 517 -36.57 -3.26 20.75
CA HIS A 517 -35.33 -2.58 20.34
C HIS A 517 -34.76 -3.17 19.05
N LEU A 518 -34.68 -4.51 18.93
CA LEU A 518 -34.22 -5.19 17.71
C LEU A 518 -35.09 -4.86 16.49
N MET A 519 -36.41 -4.76 16.67
CA MET A 519 -37.32 -4.32 15.61
C MET A 519 -37.06 -2.87 15.22
N GLY A 520 -36.86 -1.99 16.21
CA GLY A 520 -36.50 -0.58 16.00
C GLY A 520 -35.23 -0.41 15.18
N GLN A 521 -34.15 -1.12 15.55
CA GLN A 521 -32.87 -1.10 14.82
C GLN A 521 -33.02 -1.49 13.35
N TRP A 522 -33.88 -2.47 13.04
CA TRP A 522 -34.13 -2.83 11.65
C TRP A 522 -34.87 -1.72 10.89
N VAL A 523 -35.91 -1.15 11.50
CA VAL A 523 -36.68 -0.04 10.89
C VAL A 523 -35.74 1.15 10.62
N GLU A 524 -34.89 1.48 11.58
CA GLU A 524 -33.87 2.53 11.49
C GLU A 524 -32.93 2.30 10.29
N TYR A 525 -32.25 1.14 10.26
CA TYR A 525 -31.35 0.77 9.16
C TYR A 525 -32.01 0.87 7.78
N GLU A 526 -33.27 0.44 7.68
CA GLU A 526 -33.98 0.41 6.41
C GLU A 526 -34.43 1.82 5.97
N LEU A 527 -34.72 2.73 6.91
CA LEU A 527 -34.97 4.15 6.65
C LEU A 527 -33.70 4.85 6.16
N GLU A 528 -32.58 4.69 6.87
CA GLU A 528 -31.26 5.23 6.47
C GLU A 528 -30.87 4.76 5.06
N ARG A 529 -31.02 3.45 4.80
CA ARG A 529 -30.73 2.86 3.48
C ARG A 529 -31.55 3.51 2.37
N ARG A 530 -32.82 3.85 2.65
CA ARG A 530 -33.73 4.46 1.67
C ARG A 530 -33.33 5.89 1.35
N GLN A 531 -33.00 6.67 2.39
CA GLN A 531 -32.53 8.04 2.23
C GLN A 531 -31.20 8.07 1.46
N ALA A 532 -30.22 7.25 1.85
CA ALA A 532 -28.95 7.14 1.15
C ALA A 532 -29.14 6.71 -0.32
N ALA A 533 -30.10 5.81 -0.61
CA ALA A 533 -30.40 5.41 -1.98
C ALA A 533 -31.07 6.53 -2.81
N GLU A 534 -31.86 7.39 -2.18
CA GLU A 534 -32.47 8.55 -2.84
C GLU A 534 -31.42 9.62 -3.14
N GLU A 535 -30.58 9.98 -2.17
CA GLU A 535 -29.44 10.88 -2.35
C GLU A 535 -28.49 10.39 -3.45
N LEU A 536 -28.15 9.10 -3.44
CA LEU A 536 -27.28 8.50 -4.46
C LEU A 536 -27.92 8.57 -5.86
N ARG A 537 -29.24 8.37 -5.97
CA ARG A 537 -29.95 8.51 -7.26
C ARG A 537 -29.90 9.94 -7.77
N GLU A 538 -30.12 10.92 -6.89
CA GLU A 538 -30.05 12.34 -7.27
C GLU A 538 -28.65 12.75 -7.70
N GLN A 539 -27.61 12.32 -6.97
CA GLN A 539 -26.21 12.55 -7.34
C GLN A 539 -25.85 11.86 -8.67
N THR A 540 -26.27 10.61 -8.86
CA THR A 540 -26.04 9.86 -10.10
C THR A 540 -26.67 10.58 -11.29
N HIS A 541 -27.93 10.99 -11.18
CA HIS A 541 -28.64 11.70 -12.25
C HIS A 541 -27.99 13.05 -12.61
N THR A 542 -27.50 13.78 -11.60
CA THR A 542 -26.73 15.02 -11.79
C THR A 542 -25.44 14.76 -12.57
N LEU A 543 -24.67 13.74 -12.17
CA LEU A 543 -23.42 13.35 -12.84
C LEU A 543 -23.64 12.83 -14.26
N GLU A 544 -24.68 12.04 -14.50
CA GLU A 544 -25.05 11.56 -15.84
C GLU A 544 -25.34 12.73 -16.78
N THR A 545 -26.08 13.73 -16.30
CA THR A 545 -26.38 14.94 -17.05
C THR A 545 -25.11 15.72 -17.40
N ILE A 546 -24.23 15.96 -16.42
CA ILE A 546 -22.94 16.64 -16.63
C ILE A 546 -22.05 15.86 -17.61
N ASN A 547 -21.96 14.54 -17.48
CA ASN A 547 -21.15 13.70 -18.35
C ASN A 547 -21.70 13.64 -19.78
N GLN A 548 -23.02 13.57 -19.95
CA GLN A 548 -23.64 13.57 -21.28
C GLN A 548 -23.31 14.86 -22.04
N VAL A 549 -23.46 16.02 -21.38
CA VAL A 549 -23.10 17.31 -21.97
C VAL A 549 -21.59 17.40 -22.18
N GLY A 550 -20.78 17.05 -21.18
CA GLY A 550 -19.32 17.09 -21.26
C GLY A 550 -18.73 16.25 -22.40
N ASN A 551 -19.30 15.07 -22.69
CA ASN A 551 -18.87 14.24 -23.82
C ASN A 551 -19.14 14.91 -25.18
N SER A 552 -20.24 15.65 -25.31
CA SER A 552 -20.55 16.40 -26.53
C SER A 552 -19.56 17.55 -26.70
N LEU A 553 -19.35 18.32 -25.64
CA LEU A 553 -18.42 19.46 -25.63
C LEU A 553 -16.98 19.05 -25.92
N ALA A 554 -16.51 17.92 -25.38
CA ALA A 554 -15.14 17.44 -25.59
C ALA A 554 -14.86 17.01 -27.05
N ALA A 555 -15.90 16.71 -27.83
CA ALA A 555 -15.78 16.34 -29.24
C ALA A 555 -15.74 17.56 -30.18
N GLU A 556 -16.19 18.72 -29.71
CA GLU A 556 -16.20 19.95 -30.48
C GLU A 556 -14.86 20.68 -30.36
N LEU A 557 -14.29 21.05 -31.51
CA LEU A 557 -12.99 21.75 -31.59
C LEU A 557 -13.15 23.19 -32.10
N ASP A 558 -14.34 23.54 -32.59
CA ASP A 558 -14.69 24.90 -32.98
C ASP A 558 -15.23 25.68 -31.77
N LEU A 559 -14.55 26.77 -31.42
CA LEU A 559 -14.86 27.55 -30.23
C LEU A 559 -16.27 28.16 -30.26
N GLU A 560 -16.76 28.57 -31.44
CA GLU A 560 -18.05 29.22 -31.60
C GLU A 560 -19.19 28.22 -31.36
N ASN A 561 -19.09 27.04 -31.99
CA ASN A 561 -20.06 25.96 -31.80
C ASN A 561 -20.08 25.45 -30.36
N LEU A 562 -18.91 25.28 -29.75
CA LEU A 562 -18.78 24.76 -28.39
C LEU A 562 -19.49 25.67 -27.39
N VAL A 563 -19.23 26.98 -27.43
CA VAL A 563 -19.85 27.91 -26.48
C VAL A 563 -21.37 28.01 -26.70
N GLN A 564 -21.83 27.91 -27.95
CA GLN A 564 -23.27 27.89 -28.25
C GLN A 564 -23.92 26.64 -27.65
N GLU A 565 -23.32 25.47 -27.81
CA GLU A 565 -23.82 24.21 -27.27
C GLU A 565 -23.88 24.22 -25.74
N VAL A 566 -22.87 24.77 -25.05
CA VAL A 566 -22.89 24.96 -23.59
C VAL A 566 -24.06 25.84 -23.17
N THR A 567 -24.30 26.93 -23.90
CA THR A 567 -25.34 27.90 -23.58
C THR A 567 -26.73 27.31 -23.79
N ASP A 568 -26.93 26.57 -24.88
CA ASP A 568 -28.18 25.88 -25.20
C ASP A 568 -28.48 24.77 -24.19
N ALA A 569 -27.50 23.91 -23.88
CA ALA A 569 -27.65 22.85 -22.90
C ALA A 569 -27.99 23.40 -21.51
N GLY A 570 -27.29 24.46 -21.07
CA GLY A 570 -27.56 25.09 -19.79
C GLY A 570 -28.96 25.72 -19.71
N THR A 571 -29.44 26.30 -20.82
CA THR A 571 -30.78 26.90 -20.90
C THR A 571 -31.87 25.83 -20.81
N GLU A 572 -31.71 24.73 -21.55
CA GLU A 572 -32.66 23.61 -21.55
C GLU A 572 -32.73 22.91 -20.18
N ILE A 573 -31.58 22.62 -19.58
CA ILE A 573 -31.49 21.88 -18.31
C ILE A 573 -32.08 22.66 -17.14
N THR A 574 -31.81 23.95 -17.06
CA THR A 574 -32.29 24.82 -15.97
C THR A 574 -33.71 25.31 -16.17
N GLY A 575 -34.31 25.08 -17.34
CA GLY A 575 -35.61 25.65 -17.70
C GLY A 575 -35.60 27.17 -17.82
N ALA A 576 -34.43 27.78 -18.06
CA ALA A 576 -34.31 29.22 -18.25
C ALA A 576 -35.07 29.69 -19.50
N GLU A 577 -35.67 30.88 -19.45
CA GLU A 577 -36.25 31.51 -20.64
C GLU A 577 -35.16 32.08 -21.56
N PHE A 578 -34.02 32.46 -20.98
CA PHE A 578 -32.88 33.03 -21.69
C PHE A 578 -31.57 32.61 -21.06
N GLY A 579 -30.63 32.18 -21.90
CA GLY A 579 -29.25 31.89 -21.55
C GLY A 579 -28.27 32.68 -22.39
N ALA A 580 -27.12 33.04 -21.83
CA ALA A 580 -26.07 33.77 -22.52
C ALA A 580 -24.68 33.39 -22.00
N PHE A 581 -23.69 33.42 -22.89
CA PHE A 581 -22.28 33.38 -22.52
C PHE A 581 -21.59 34.69 -22.89
N PHE A 582 -20.78 35.21 -21.95
CA PHE A 582 -19.98 36.41 -22.16
C PHE A 582 -18.50 36.10 -21.92
N TYR A 583 -17.64 36.51 -22.86
CA TYR A 583 -16.19 36.46 -22.67
C TYR A 583 -15.70 37.61 -21.81
N ASN A 584 -14.63 37.34 -21.06
CA ASN A 584 -13.80 38.39 -20.52
C ASN A 584 -12.77 38.82 -21.59
N VAL A 585 -12.96 40.00 -22.19
CA VAL A 585 -11.98 40.58 -23.14
C VAL A 585 -11.35 41.80 -22.50
N ILE A 586 -10.05 41.73 -22.22
CA ILE A 586 -9.30 42.87 -21.68
C ILE A 586 -8.76 43.67 -22.87
N ASP A 587 -9.27 44.89 -23.09
CA ASP A 587 -8.74 45.81 -24.10
C ASP A 587 -7.83 46.91 -23.47
N ASP A 588 -7.14 47.68 -24.32
CA ASP A 588 -6.23 48.76 -23.90
C ASP A 588 -6.94 49.94 -23.18
N GLN A 589 -8.28 49.98 -23.14
CA GLN A 589 -9.13 50.98 -22.49
C GLN A 589 -9.79 50.45 -21.19
N GLY A 590 -9.71 49.15 -20.90
CA GLY A 590 -10.28 48.49 -19.72
C GLY A 590 -11.04 47.20 -20.07
N GLU A 591 -11.52 46.47 -19.06
CA GLU A 591 -12.32 45.24 -19.26
C GLU A 591 -13.60 45.55 -20.08
N SER A 592 -13.78 44.85 -21.22
CA SER A 592 -15.02 44.89 -22.00
C SER A 592 -15.62 43.48 -22.09
N TYR A 593 -16.88 43.33 -21.69
CA TYR A 593 -17.58 42.05 -21.82
C TYR A 593 -18.25 41.98 -23.18
N THR A 594 -17.92 40.93 -23.94
CA THR A 594 -18.50 40.71 -25.27
C THR A 594 -19.50 39.58 -25.21
N LEU A 595 -20.77 39.87 -25.54
CA LEU A 595 -21.79 38.83 -25.74
C LEU A 595 -21.31 37.93 -26.88
N TYR A 596 -21.20 36.64 -26.60
CA TYR A 596 -20.70 35.68 -27.58
C TYR A 596 -21.82 34.78 -28.11
N THR A 597 -22.70 34.31 -27.23
CA THR A 597 -23.83 33.44 -27.59
C THR A 597 -25.08 33.79 -26.80
N LEU A 598 -26.23 33.45 -27.37
CA LEU A 598 -27.56 33.67 -26.79
C LEU A 598 -28.43 32.45 -27.06
N SER A 599 -29.28 32.08 -26.10
CA SER A 599 -30.23 30.97 -26.20
C SER A 599 -31.59 31.37 -25.61
N GLY A 600 -32.67 30.80 -26.15
CA GLY A 600 -34.05 31.05 -25.73
C GLY A 600 -34.73 32.28 -26.35
N VAL A 601 -33.98 33.19 -26.97
CA VAL A 601 -34.49 34.42 -27.60
C VAL A 601 -33.80 34.74 -28.94
N PRO A 602 -34.47 35.39 -29.91
CA PRO A 602 -33.87 35.73 -31.20
C PRO A 602 -32.79 36.84 -31.08
N ASP A 603 -31.68 36.71 -31.81
CA ASP A 603 -30.59 37.70 -31.87
C ASP A 603 -31.04 39.14 -32.17
N GLU A 604 -32.12 39.32 -32.96
CA GLU A 604 -32.65 40.64 -33.30
C GLU A 604 -33.16 41.42 -32.08
N GLU A 605 -33.61 40.72 -31.03
CA GLU A 605 -34.02 41.38 -29.78
C GLU A 605 -32.81 41.87 -28.97
N PHE A 606 -31.61 41.30 -29.17
CA PHE A 606 -30.40 41.67 -28.42
C PHE A 606 -29.48 42.69 -29.14
N LYS A 607 -29.56 42.80 -30.47
CA LYS A 607 -28.70 43.67 -31.29
C LYS A 607 -28.76 45.17 -30.96
N ASP A 608 -29.88 45.64 -30.40
CA ASP A 608 -30.11 47.05 -30.07
C ASP A 608 -29.67 47.41 -28.62
N PHE A 609 -29.22 46.44 -27.82
CA PHE A 609 -28.80 46.68 -26.43
C PHE A 609 -27.31 47.00 -26.31
N PRO A 610 -26.93 47.95 -25.42
CA PRO A 610 -25.54 48.20 -25.11
C PRO A 610 -24.93 47.00 -24.38
N MET A 611 -23.67 46.67 -24.70
CA MET A 611 -22.90 45.61 -24.04
C MET A 611 -22.97 45.73 -22.49
N PRO A 612 -23.03 44.60 -21.76
CA PRO A 612 -23.12 44.62 -20.31
C PRO A 612 -21.93 45.38 -19.72
N ARG A 613 -22.22 46.29 -18.77
CA ARG A 613 -21.19 46.96 -17.98
C ARG A 613 -20.87 46.11 -16.76
N ASN A 614 -19.66 46.27 -16.21
CA ASN A 614 -19.28 45.68 -14.92
C ASN A 614 -20.15 46.28 -13.80
N THR A 615 -21.35 45.73 -13.60
CA THR A 615 -22.25 46.08 -12.50
C THR A 615 -21.99 45.12 -11.33
N GLU A 616 -22.32 45.54 -10.10
CA GLU A 616 -22.11 44.73 -8.88
C GLU A 616 -22.75 43.32 -8.96
N VAL A 617 -23.74 43.11 -9.84
CA VAL A 617 -24.39 41.81 -10.05
C VAL A 617 -23.53 40.85 -10.90
N PHE A 618 -22.74 41.38 -11.85
CA PHE A 618 -21.88 40.58 -12.74
C PHE A 618 -20.48 40.32 -12.16
N GLY A 619 -20.03 41.16 -11.22
CA GLY A 619 -18.69 41.11 -10.62
C GLY A 619 -18.27 39.72 -10.13
N PRO A 620 -19.06 39.04 -9.28
CA PRO A 620 -18.65 37.75 -8.72
C PRO A 620 -18.39 36.68 -9.79
N THR A 621 -19.12 36.72 -10.90
CA THR A 621 -18.96 35.78 -12.01
C THR A 621 -17.72 36.10 -12.85
N PHE A 622 -17.49 37.35 -13.24
CA PHE A 622 -16.32 37.68 -14.07
C PHE A 622 -14.99 37.72 -13.31
N HIS A 623 -15.02 37.94 -12.00
CA HIS A 623 -13.83 37.83 -11.15
C HIS A 623 -13.56 36.39 -10.67
N GLY A 624 -14.47 35.44 -10.95
CA GLY A 624 -14.35 34.06 -10.48
C GLY A 624 -14.53 33.89 -8.96
N GLU A 625 -15.26 34.79 -8.31
CA GLU A 625 -15.51 34.78 -6.85
C GLU A 625 -16.59 33.75 -6.45
N GLY A 626 -17.50 33.39 -7.37
CA GLY A 626 -18.48 32.33 -7.13
C GLY A 626 -19.77 32.46 -7.96
N VAL A 627 -20.69 31.52 -7.72
CA VAL A 627 -22.01 31.47 -8.35
C VAL A 627 -22.94 32.54 -7.74
N VAL A 628 -23.80 33.12 -8.58
CA VAL A 628 -24.86 34.04 -8.15
C VAL A 628 -26.21 33.44 -8.50
N ARG A 629 -26.94 32.95 -7.50
CA ARG A 629 -28.33 32.47 -7.62
C ARG A 629 -29.29 33.40 -6.86
N SER A 630 -30.36 33.85 -7.50
CA SER A 630 -31.34 34.76 -6.90
C SER A 630 -32.75 34.45 -7.38
N ASP A 631 -33.67 34.19 -6.45
CA ASP A 631 -35.09 33.94 -6.75
C ASP A 631 -35.82 35.19 -7.29
N ASP A 632 -35.34 36.37 -6.90
CA ASP A 632 -35.81 37.68 -7.35
C ASP A 632 -34.65 38.68 -7.36
N ILE A 633 -33.98 38.80 -8.51
CA ILE A 633 -32.81 39.66 -8.69
C ILE A 633 -33.11 41.13 -8.39
N THR A 634 -34.37 41.57 -8.49
CA THR A 634 -34.76 42.95 -8.17
C THR A 634 -34.69 43.28 -6.68
N LYS A 635 -34.65 42.23 -5.83
CA LYS A 635 -34.46 42.34 -4.38
C LYS A 635 -33.02 42.08 -3.95
N ASP A 636 -32.15 41.66 -4.87
CA ASP A 636 -30.75 41.41 -4.56
C ASP A 636 -30.07 42.71 -4.13
N PRO A 637 -29.29 42.72 -3.03
CA PRO A 637 -28.60 43.92 -2.56
C PRO A 637 -27.67 44.58 -3.59
N ARG A 638 -27.22 43.86 -4.62
CA ARG A 638 -26.33 44.35 -5.70
C ARG A 638 -27.10 45.02 -6.85
N TYR A 639 -28.40 44.76 -6.98
CA TYR A 639 -29.21 45.21 -8.10
C TYR A 639 -29.48 46.72 -8.07
N GLY A 640 -29.49 47.36 -9.25
CA GLY A 640 -29.93 48.75 -9.43
C GLY A 640 -28.99 49.84 -8.91
N LYS A 641 -27.71 49.55 -8.68
CA LYS A 641 -26.74 50.49 -8.09
C LYS A 641 -25.84 51.25 -9.09
N ASN A 642 -25.97 51.00 -10.39
CA ASN A 642 -24.99 51.43 -11.40
C ASN A 642 -25.58 52.42 -12.43
N ALA A 643 -25.09 53.65 -12.44
CA ALA A 643 -25.52 54.67 -13.41
C ALA A 643 -25.24 54.25 -14.88
N PRO A 644 -26.09 54.62 -15.85
CA PRO A 644 -27.20 55.59 -15.77
C PRO A 644 -28.58 54.97 -15.44
N TYR A 645 -28.66 53.67 -15.15
CA TYR A 645 -29.93 52.98 -14.91
C TYR A 645 -29.95 52.35 -13.51
N ASP A 646 -30.91 52.72 -12.68
CA ASP A 646 -31.10 52.14 -11.35
C ASP A 646 -31.90 50.81 -11.42
N GLY A 647 -31.56 49.95 -12.38
CA GLY A 647 -32.26 48.69 -12.69
C GLY A 647 -32.07 48.25 -14.15
N MET A 648 -32.94 47.37 -14.64
CA MET A 648 -32.92 46.94 -16.05
C MET A 648 -33.26 48.11 -17.00
N PRO A 649 -32.53 48.28 -18.13
CA PRO A 649 -32.83 49.29 -19.15
C PRO A 649 -34.24 49.17 -19.73
N GLU A 650 -34.83 50.28 -20.16
CA GLU A 650 -36.15 50.30 -20.79
C GLU A 650 -36.13 49.49 -22.10
N GLY A 651 -36.90 48.38 -22.15
CA GLY A 651 -36.94 47.43 -23.28
C GLY A 651 -36.24 46.09 -23.04
N HIS A 652 -35.42 45.96 -21.98
CA HIS A 652 -34.68 44.72 -21.65
C HIS A 652 -35.62 43.55 -21.31
N LEU A 653 -35.19 42.32 -21.55
CA LEU A 653 -35.94 41.10 -21.18
C LEU A 653 -36.26 41.10 -19.67
N PRO A 654 -37.48 40.68 -19.27
CA PRO A 654 -37.88 40.68 -17.88
C PRO A 654 -37.15 39.57 -17.11
N VAL A 655 -36.01 39.87 -16.48
CA VAL A 655 -35.28 38.92 -15.63
C VAL A 655 -35.70 39.09 -14.17
N CYS A 656 -36.33 38.08 -13.58
CA CYS A 656 -36.68 38.04 -12.17
C CYS A 656 -35.90 36.95 -11.43
N SER A 657 -35.98 35.70 -11.85
CA SER A 657 -35.08 34.64 -11.39
C SER A 657 -33.76 34.70 -12.17
N TYR A 658 -32.62 34.56 -11.49
CA TYR A 658 -31.29 34.75 -12.06
C TYR A 658 -30.28 33.72 -11.54
N LEU A 659 -29.49 33.14 -12.45
CA LEU A 659 -28.37 32.24 -12.14
C LEU A 659 -27.16 32.63 -13.01
N ALA A 660 -26.00 32.85 -12.40
CA ALA A 660 -24.76 33.14 -13.12
C ALA A 660 -23.58 32.35 -12.56
N VAL A 661 -22.83 31.69 -13.45
CA VAL A 661 -21.77 30.74 -13.11
C VAL A 661 -20.49 31.08 -13.88
N PRO A 662 -19.33 31.19 -13.20
CA PRO A 662 -18.05 31.49 -13.86
C PRO A 662 -17.50 30.27 -14.61
N VAL A 663 -16.88 30.50 -15.76
CA VAL A 663 -16.15 29.47 -16.53
C VAL A 663 -14.66 29.70 -16.35
N ILE A 664 -14.03 28.86 -15.53
CA ILE A 664 -12.66 29.03 -15.03
C ILE A 664 -11.79 27.87 -15.51
N SER A 665 -10.67 28.18 -16.16
CA SER A 665 -9.64 27.22 -16.53
C SER A 665 -8.96 26.61 -15.29
N ASN A 666 -8.36 25.43 -15.44
CA ASN A 666 -7.47 24.85 -14.43
C ASN A 666 -6.28 25.76 -14.09
N SER A 667 -5.92 26.69 -14.98
CA SER A 667 -4.88 27.70 -14.73
C SER A 667 -5.30 28.83 -13.79
N GLY A 668 -6.60 28.93 -13.49
CA GLY A 668 -7.22 30.05 -12.77
C GLY A 668 -7.63 31.23 -13.67
N GLU A 669 -7.43 31.14 -14.98
CA GLU A 669 -7.96 32.11 -15.94
C GLU A 669 -9.50 32.02 -15.99
N VAL A 670 -10.18 33.16 -15.87
CA VAL A 670 -11.65 33.24 -16.08
C VAL A 670 -11.90 33.51 -17.56
N HIS A 671 -12.37 32.51 -18.30
CA HIS A 671 -12.71 32.68 -19.71
C HIS A 671 -13.95 33.54 -19.89
N GLY A 672 -14.91 33.45 -18.97
CA GLY A 672 -16.18 34.14 -19.09
C GLY A 672 -17.18 33.72 -18.02
N GLY A 673 -18.45 34.01 -18.27
CA GLY A 673 -19.57 33.58 -17.41
C GLY A 673 -20.75 33.09 -18.23
N LEU A 674 -21.42 32.07 -17.71
CA LEU A 674 -22.73 31.60 -18.15
C LEU A 674 -23.80 32.31 -17.33
N PHE A 675 -24.81 32.84 -18.00
CA PHE A 675 -25.88 33.63 -17.39
C PHE A 675 -27.23 33.10 -17.84
N PHE A 676 -28.09 32.81 -16.89
CA PHE A 676 -29.43 32.29 -17.10
C PHE A 676 -30.44 33.17 -16.38
N GLY A 677 -31.57 33.40 -17.02
CA GLY A 677 -32.63 34.20 -16.46
C GLY A 677 -34.03 33.71 -16.82
N HIS A 678 -34.99 34.10 -15.99
CA HIS A 678 -36.40 33.79 -16.20
C HIS A 678 -37.30 34.90 -15.63
N SER A 679 -38.46 35.14 -16.25
CA SER A 679 -39.41 36.19 -15.88
C SER A 679 -40.19 35.93 -14.58
N GLU A 680 -40.50 34.67 -14.31
CA GLU A 680 -41.04 34.21 -13.02
C GLU A 680 -39.99 34.09 -11.90
N ARG A 681 -40.45 34.03 -10.64
CA ARG A 681 -39.60 34.00 -9.44
C ARG A 681 -39.24 32.58 -9.03
N GLY A 682 -38.04 32.40 -8.48
CA GLY A 682 -37.63 31.16 -7.82
C GLY A 682 -37.58 29.94 -8.73
N ILE A 683 -37.18 30.14 -9.99
CA ILE A 683 -37.07 29.07 -10.99
C ILE A 683 -35.81 28.25 -10.76
N PHE A 684 -34.69 28.89 -10.38
CA PHE A 684 -33.40 28.22 -10.22
C PHE A 684 -33.19 27.71 -8.80
N THR A 685 -32.97 26.41 -8.69
CA THR A 685 -32.70 25.66 -7.46
C THR A 685 -31.22 25.45 -7.24
N GLU A 686 -30.84 24.93 -6.07
CA GLU A 686 -29.46 24.51 -5.78
C GLU A 686 -29.00 23.38 -6.71
N LYS A 687 -29.91 22.52 -7.16
CA LYS A 687 -29.63 21.48 -8.15
C LYS A 687 -29.19 22.09 -9.49
N ASP A 688 -29.87 23.13 -9.95
CA ASP A 688 -29.54 23.82 -11.20
C ASP A 688 -28.14 24.47 -11.12
N GLU A 689 -27.84 25.12 -9.99
CA GLU A 689 -26.53 25.67 -9.68
C GLU A 689 -25.42 24.61 -9.75
N ASN A 690 -25.63 23.44 -9.15
CA ASN A 690 -24.67 22.33 -9.17
C ASN A 690 -24.45 21.78 -10.58
N ILE A 691 -25.52 21.56 -11.36
CA ILE A 691 -25.41 21.06 -12.73
C ILE A 691 -24.65 22.06 -13.63
N ILE A 692 -25.02 23.34 -13.58
CA ILE A 692 -24.38 24.38 -14.40
C ILE A 692 -22.92 24.59 -13.99
N THR A 693 -22.59 24.51 -12.70
CA THR A 693 -21.20 24.58 -12.24
C THR A 693 -20.37 23.42 -12.81
N GLY A 694 -20.93 22.21 -12.85
CA GLY A 694 -20.29 21.06 -13.48
C GLY A 694 -20.10 21.24 -14.99
N ILE A 695 -21.12 21.74 -15.69
CA ILE A 695 -21.06 22.03 -17.13
C ILE A 695 -20.03 23.14 -17.43
N ALA A 696 -20.00 24.20 -16.62
CA ALA A 696 -19.02 25.28 -16.73
C ALA A 696 -17.58 24.77 -16.62
N ALA A 697 -17.30 23.83 -15.72
CA ALA A 697 -15.99 23.20 -15.61
C ALA A 697 -15.62 22.37 -16.86
N GLN A 698 -16.55 21.60 -17.42
CA GLN A 698 -16.33 20.85 -18.67
C GLN A 698 -16.13 21.79 -19.86
N ALA A 699 -16.93 22.86 -19.94
CA ALA A 699 -16.80 23.90 -20.94
C ALA A 699 -15.43 24.57 -20.88
N ALA A 700 -14.91 24.88 -19.68
CA ALA A 700 -13.58 25.46 -19.54
C ALA A 700 -12.48 24.57 -20.13
N VAL A 701 -12.51 23.27 -19.83
CA VAL A 701 -11.56 22.29 -20.39
C VAL A 701 -11.69 22.19 -21.91
N ALA A 702 -12.91 22.17 -22.42
CA ALA A 702 -13.16 22.08 -23.85
C ALA A 702 -12.72 23.36 -24.59
N ILE A 703 -12.94 24.55 -24.00
CA ILE A 703 -12.45 25.85 -24.51
C ILE A 703 -10.91 25.87 -24.55
N ASP A 704 -10.25 25.41 -23.49
CA ASP A 704 -8.78 25.30 -23.43
C ASP A 704 -8.27 24.37 -24.54
N ASN A 705 -8.92 23.22 -24.75
CA ASN A 705 -8.57 22.26 -25.81
C ASN A 705 -8.77 22.85 -27.22
N ALA A 706 -9.89 23.53 -27.47
CA ALA A 706 -10.16 24.17 -28.76
C ALA A 706 -9.09 25.23 -29.09
N ARG A 707 -8.74 26.09 -28.11
CA ARG A 707 -7.66 27.09 -28.25
C ARG A 707 -6.29 26.46 -28.50
N LEU A 708 -5.97 25.38 -27.79
CA LEU A 708 -4.71 24.64 -27.98
C LEU A 708 -4.67 23.99 -29.37
N TYR A 709 -5.77 23.42 -29.83
CA TYR A 709 -5.88 22.82 -31.16
C TYR A 709 -5.70 23.86 -32.26
N GLU A 710 -6.35 25.01 -32.15
CA GLU A 710 -6.20 26.12 -33.10
C GLU A 710 -4.76 26.64 -33.13
N THR A 711 -4.15 26.85 -31.96
CA THR A 711 -2.74 27.27 -31.85
C THR A 711 -1.79 26.25 -32.46
N ALA A 712 -1.98 24.96 -32.21
CA ALA A 712 -1.18 23.88 -32.77
C ALA A 712 -1.33 23.82 -34.30
N ARG A 713 -2.56 23.94 -34.80
CA ARG A 713 -2.87 23.96 -36.23
C ARG A 713 -2.23 25.17 -36.92
N GLU A 714 -2.34 26.37 -36.35
CA GLU A 714 -1.68 27.57 -36.88
C GLU A 714 -0.15 27.39 -36.91
N SER A 715 0.42 26.81 -35.86
CA SER A 715 1.85 26.52 -35.78
C SER A 715 2.28 25.51 -36.85
N GLU A 716 1.48 24.46 -37.09
CA GLU A 716 1.73 23.47 -38.13
C GLU A 716 1.65 24.10 -39.54
N GLU A 717 0.60 24.88 -39.82
CA GLU A 717 0.43 25.57 -41.11
C GLU A 717 1.58 26.56 -41.36
N ARG A 718 1.98 27.34 -40.33
CA ARG A 718 3.14 28.24 -40.41
C ARG A 718 4.45 27.47 -40.62
N PHE A 719 4.68 26.38 -39.90
CA PHE A 719 5.87 25.54 -40.06
C PHE A 719 5.94 24.94 -41.46
N ARG A 720 4.83 24.38 -41.96
CA ARG A 720 4.74 23.81 -43.30
C ARG A 720 5.04 24.87 -44.36
N ALA A 721 4.46 26.07 -44.24
CA ALA A 721 4.73 27.18 -45.15
C ALA A 721 6.21 27.62 -45.13
N LEU A 722 6.83 27.72 -43.95
CA LEU A 722 8.25 28.07 -43.82
C LEU A 722 9.15 27.01 -44.48
N VAL A 723 8.91 25.73 -44.20
CA VAL A 723 9.68 24.60 -44.74
C VAL A 723 9.56 24.52 -46.27
N THR A 724 8.34 24.64 -46.81
CA THR A 724 8.12 24.65 -48.27
C THR A 724 8.74 25.88 -48.94
N ALA A 725 8.79 27.03 -48.26
CA ALA A 725 9.41 28.24 -48.79
C ALA A 725 10.96 28.22 -48.73
N SER A 726 11.55 27.56 -47.73
CA SER A 726 13.00 27.56 -47.50
C SER A 726 13.76 26.47 -48.22
N SER A 727 13.09 25.39 -48.64
CA SER A 727 13.75 24.16 -49.09
C SER A 727 13.15 23.63 -50.39
N GLU A 728 14.03 23.20 -51.30
CA GLU A 728 13.62 22.62 -52.58
C GLU A 728 13.19 21.15 -52.43
N ALA A 729 13.65 20.46 -51.38
CA ALA A 729 13.15 19.15 -51.01
C ALA A 729 13.16 18.92 -49.50
N VAL A 730 12.18 18.16 -49.02
CA VAL A 730 11.97 17.81 -47.60
C VAL A 730 11.68 16.32 -47.51
N PHE A 731 12.31 15.63 -46.55
CA PHE A 731 12.14 14.19 -46.37
C PHE A 731 12.08 13.77 -44.90
N ARG A 732 11.47 12.61 -44.67
CA ARG A 732 11.40 11.93 -43.38
C ARG A 732 12.01 10.54 -43.47
N MET A 733 12.84 10.18 -42.49
CA MET A 733 13.42 8.83 -42.38
C MET A 733 13.02 8.15 -41.06
N SER A 734 13.02 6.83 -41.06
CA SER A 734 12.94 6.03 -39.83
C SER A 734 14.13 6.30 -38.91
N SER A 735 13.97 6.01 -37.61
CA SER A 735 15.01 6.20 -36.59
C SER A 735 16.37 5.59 -36.93
N ASP A 736 16.37 4.44 -37.60
CA ASP A 736 17.56 3.70 -38.05
C ASP A 736 18.05 4.07 -39.46
N TRP A 737 17.41 5.05 -40.11
CA TRP A 737 17.71 5.49 -41.48
C TRP A 737 17.48 4.46 -42.60
N ASN A 738 16.96 3.27 -42.27
CA ASN A 738 16.77 2.20 -43.26
C ASN A 738 15.56 2.43 -44.17
N LYS A 739 14.64 3.32 -43.78
CA LYS A 739 13.40 3.56 -44.50
C LYS A 739 13.15 5.05 -44.68
N MET A 740 12.94 5.46 -45.92
CA MET A 740 12.43 6.79 -46.27
C MET A 740 10.92 6.74 -46.21
N ASN A 741 10.34 7.47 -45.26
CA ASN A 741 8.90 7.50 -45.04
C ASN A 741 8.22 8.43 -46.04
N HIS A 742 8.86 9.56 -46.36
CA HIS A 742 8.32 10.57 -47.27
C HIS A 742 9.44 11.42 -47.87
N LEU A 743 9.31 11.85 -49.12
CA LEU A 743 10.14 12.87 -49.77
C LEU A 743 9.25 13.70 -50.70
N GLU A 744 9.19 15.00 -50.47
CA GLU A 744 8.57 15.98 -51.36
C GLU A 744 9.65 16.92 -51.89
N ALA A 745 9.75 17.04 -53.22
CA ALA A 745 10.77 17.82 -53.90
C ALA A 745 10.15 18.68 -55.03
N GLN A 746 10.62 19.92 -55.15
CA GLN A 746 10.23 20.91 -56.16
C GLN A 746 10.98 20.67 -57.49
N GLY A 747 10.95 19.44 -57.98
CA GLY A 747 11.36 19.11 -59.34
C GLY A 747 12.84 18.77 -59.57
N PHE A 748 13.73 18.85 -58.58
CA PHE A 748 15.12 18.35 -58.75
C PHE A 748 15.29 16.87 -58.37
N LEU A 749 14.53 16.37 -57.38
CA LEU A 749 14.43 14.95 -57.02
C LEU A 749 13.01 14.42 -57.28
N ALA A 750 12.89 13.10 -57.49
CA ALA A 750 11.58 12.46 -57.65
C ALA A 750 10.90 12.26 -56.29
N ASN A 751 9.62 12.65 -56.17
CA ASN A 751 8.85 12.47 -54.94
C ASN A 751 8.73 10.99 -54.51
N THR A 752 8.64 10.77 -53.20
CA THR A 752 8.28 9.49 -52.58
C THR A 752 7.11 9.72 -51.64
N ASN A 753 5.92 9.33 -52.09
CA ASN A 753 4.68 9.47 -51.32
C ASN A 753 4.37 8.23 -50.47
N GLU A 754 4.96 7.07 -50.82
CA GLU A 754 4.82 5.82 -50.07
C GLU A 754 6.17 5.42 -49.47
N PRO A 755 6.22 4.89 -48.24
CA PRO A 755 7.49 4.58 -47.61
C PRO A 755 8.31 3.51 -48.35
N THR A 756 9.62 3.73 -48.51
CA THR A 756 10.53 2.87 -49.28
C THR A 756 11.86 2.62 -48.55
N SER A 757 12.40 1.41 -48.66
CA SER A 757 13.75 1.04 -48.16
C SER A 757 14.85 1.30 -49.19
N ASP A 758 14.51 1.43 -50.46
CA ASP A 758 15.47 1.40 -51.57
C ASP A 758 15.94 2.82 -51.94
N TRP A 759 15.80 3.77 -51.02
CA TRP A 759 16.11 5.18 -51.25
C TRP A 759 17.58 5.41 -51.59
N LEU A 760 18.49 4.60 -51.02
CA LEU A 760 19.93 4.71 -51.25
C LEU A 760 20.29 4.38 -52.70
N ASP A 761 19.67 3.34 -53.29
CA ASP A 761 19.88 2.99 -54.70
C ASP A 761 19.11 3.90 -55.65
N LYS A 762 17.97 4.43 -55.20
CA LYS A 762 17.08 5.27 -56.01
C LYS A 762 17.61 6.69 -56.21
N TYR A 763 18.25 7.28 -55.20
CA TYR A 763 18.61 8.71 -55.21
C TYR A 763 20.12 8.97 -55.21
N ILE A 764 20.93 8.01 -54.74
CA ILE A 764 22.36 8.21 -54.49
C ILE A 764 23.18 7.38 -55.47
N LEU A 765 24.22 7.98 -56.03
CA LEU A 765 25.13 7.26 -56.92
C LEU A 765 25.95 6.20 -56.16
N PRO A 766 26.20 5.01 -56.75
CA PRO A 766 26.94 3.91 -56.10
C PRO A 766 28.30 4.31 -55.50
N GLY A 767 29.01 5.26 -56.12
CA GLY A 767 30.31 5.73 -55.62
C GLY A 767 30.25 6.64 -54.40
N ASP A 768 29.08 7.19 -54.06
CA ASP A 768 28.87 8.07 -52.90
C ASP A 768 28.15 7.36 -51.74
N GLN A 769 27.55 6.18 -51.98
CA GLN A 769 26.75 5.45 -51.00
C GLN A 769 27.53 5.08 -49.73
N GLU A 770 28.76 4.56 -49.83
CA GLU A 770 29.57 4.16 -48.67
C GLU A 770 29.84 5.35 -47.73
N ARG A 771 30.27 6.48 -48.30
CA ARG A 771 30.53 7.72 -47.55
C ARG A 771 29.28 8.27 -46.87
N ILE A 772 28.14 8.23 -47.55
CA ILE A 772 26.86 8.66 -46.97
C ILE A 772 26.48 7.75 -45.81
N MET A 773 26.60 6.44 -45.97
CA MET A 773 26.26 5.49 -44.91
C MET A 773 27.17 5.60 -43.68
N GLU A 774 28.46 5.91 -43.85
CA GLU A 774 29.34 6.22 -42.72
C GLU A 774 28.87 7.45 -41.93
N ALA A 775 28.55 8.54 -42.62
CA ALA A 775 28.06 9.77 -42.00
C ALA A 775 26.69 9.57 -41.33
N VAL A 776 25.79 8.80 -41.96
CA VAL A 776 24.50 8.38 -41.39
C VAL A 776 24.70 7.58 -40.10
N ASN A 777 25.56 6.55 -40.13
CA ASN A 777 25.82 5.70 -38.96
C ASN A 777 26.42 6.51 -37.79
N GLU A 778 27.30 7.46 -38.09
CA GLU A 778 27.84 8.38 -37.07
C GLU A 778 26.75 9.26 -36.47
N ALA A 779 25.89 9.86 -37.30
CA ALA A 779 24.78 10.70 -36.85
C ALA A 779 23.79 9.92 -35.97
N VAL A 780 23.43 8.68 -36.34
CA VAL A 780 22.58 7.78 -35.53
C VAL A 780 23.24 7.44 -34.20
N ARG A 781 24.51 7.04 -34.21
CA ARG A 781 25.23 6.66 -32.99
C ARG A 781 25.38 7.82 -32.02
N THR A 782 25.61 9.03 -32.53
CA THR A 782 25.87 10.23 -31.73
C THR A 782 24.61 11.05 -31.45
N LYS A 783 23.47 10.71 -32.06
CA LYS A 783 22.21 11.48 -32.01
C LYS A 783 22.42 12.95 -32.44
N SER A 784 23.28 13.17 -33.43
CA SER A 784 23.66 14.51 -33.92
C SER A 784 23.11 14.82 -35.32
N THR A 785 23.14 16.08 -35.73
CA THR A 785 22.71 16.50 -37.07
C THR A 785 23.58 15.88 -38.16
N PHE A 786 22.95 15.29 -39.18
CA PHE A 786 23.62 14.89 -40.42
C PHE A 786 23.67 16.06 -41.39
N GLU A 787 24.85 16.32 -41.94
CA GLU A 787 25.04 17.30 -43.02
C GLU A 787 26.05 16.75 -44.02
N LEU A 788 25.66 16.70 -45.30
CA LEU A 788 26.57 16.25 -46.34
C LEU A 788 26.24 16.84 -47.71
N GLU A 789 27.27 17.25 -48.44
CA GLU A 789 27.20 17.48 -49.88
C GLU A 789 27.51 16.17 -50.62
N HIS A 790 26.62 15.75 -51.51
CA HIS A 790 26.79 14.53 -52.28
C HIS A 790 26.12 14.62 -53.65
N ARG A 791 26.47 13.69 -54.54
CA ARG A 791 25.87 13.62 -55.86
C ARG A 791 24.54 12.89 -55.81
N VAL A 792 23.62 13.33 -56.65
CA VAL A 792 22.29 12.76 -56.81
C VAL A 792 21.96 12.62 -58.28
N GLU A 793 21.07 11.69 -58.62
CA GLU A 793 20.45 11.63 -59.93
C GLU A 793 19.22 12.54 -59.93
N GLN A 794 19.21 13.54 -60.83
CA GLN A 794 18.07 14.45 -60.98
C GLN A 794 16.91 13.77 -61.71
N VAL A 795 15.69 14.34 -61.61
CA VAL A 795 14.50 13.78 -62.28
C VAL A 795 14.63 13.63 -63.81
N ASP A 796 15.50 14.42 -64.44
CA ASP A 796 15.76 14.38 -65.88
C ASP A 796 16.84 13.36 -66.27
N GLY A 797 17.38 12.62 -65.30
CA GLY A 797 18.46 11.63 -65.46
C GLY A 797 19.87 12.24 -65.53
N SER A 798 20.00 13.56 -65.34
CA SER A 798 21.31 14.22 -65.24
C SER A 798 21.91 14.09 -63.83
N LEU A 799 23.22 14.37 -63.73
CA LEU A 799 23.93 14.34 -62.47
C LEU A 799 23.86 15.71 -61.80
N GLY A 800 23.32 15.75 -60.58
CA GLY A 800 23.26 16.94 -59.74
C GLY A 800 24.09 16.83 -58.47
N TRP A 801 24.27 17.95 -57.78
CA TRP A 801 24.80 18.03 -56.42
C TRP A 801 23.70 18.45 -55.45
N SER A 802 23.54 17.68 -54.38
CA SER A 802 22.64 17.99 -53.28
C SER A 802 23.43 18.36 -52.03
N PHE A 803 23.00 19.41 -51.33
CA PHE A 803 23.33 19.61 -49.93
C PHE A 803 22.17 19.11 -49.09
N THR A 804 22.43 18.09 -48.26
CA THR A 804 21.41 17.41 -47.47
C THR A 804 21.70 17.62 -45.99
N ARG A 805 20.70 18.09 -45.23
CA ARG A 805 20.76 18.25 -43.77
C ARG A 805 19.59 17.53 -43.12
N ALA A 806 19.83 16.74 -42.08
CA ALA A 806 18.77 16.07 -41.31
C ALA A 806 19.03 16.15 -39.80
N VAL A 807 17.97 16.37 -39.02
CA VAL A 807 17.98 16.43 -37.55
C VAL A 807 17.20 15.26 -36.96
N PRO A 808 17.64 14.67 -35.84
CA PRO A 808 16.90 13.62 -35.17
C PRO A 808 15.79 14.20 -34.28
N MET A 809 14.59 13.65 -34.40
CA MET A 809 13.50 13.85 -33.45
C MET A 809 13.63 12.80 -32.34
N LEU A 810 13.74 13.25 -31.11
CA LEU A 810 13.95 12.39 -29.94
C LEU A 810 12.63 12.20 -29.18
N ASN A 811 12.39 10.98 -28.70
CA ASN A 811 11.30 10.70 -27.77
C ASN A 811 11.69 11.09 -26.32
N GLU A 812 10.78 10.88 -25.36
CA GLU A 812 11.00 11.22 -23.94
C GLU A 812 12.19 10.47 -23.30
N ASP A 813 12.47 9.24 -23.75
CA ASP A 813 13.61 8.43 -23.32
C ASP A 813 14.94 8.90 -23.94
N GLY A 814 14.89 9.91 -24.82
CA GLY A 814 16.03 10.47 -25.54
C GLY A 814 16.49 9.61 -26.71
N ASP A 815 15.74 8.59 -27.12
CA ASP A 815 15.98 7.77 -28.30
C ASP A 815 15.39 8.40 -29.57
N ILE A 816 15.99 8.10 -30.72
CA ILE A 816 15.55 8.68 -31.98
C ILE A 816 14.24 8.02 -32.40
N GLU A 817 13.20 8.82 -32.59
CA GLU A 817 11.91 8.39 -33.12
C GLU A 817 11.91 8.44 -34.67
N GLU A 818 12.38 9.55 -35.22
CA GLU A 818 12.49 9.75 -36.67
C GLU A 818 13.51 10.83 -37.02
N TRP A 819 13.85 10.96 -38.30
CA TRP A 819 14.66 12.07 -38.81
C TRP A 819 13.87 12.95 -39.75
N ILE A 820 14.02 14.27 -39.60
CA ILE A 820 13.47 15.27 -40.53
C ILE A 820 14.62 15.94 -41.23
N GLY A 821 14.62 15.91 -42.56
CA GLY A 821 15.69 16.49 -43.37
C GLY A 821 15.21 17.32 -44.55
N MET A 822 16.12 18.16 -45.03
CA MET A 822 15.95 18.98 -46.22
C MET A 822 17.12 18.75 -47.18
N ALA A 823 16.85 18.90 -48.46
CA ALA A 823 17.85 18.85 -49.52
C ALA A 823 17.70 20.05 -50.46
N SER A 824 18.81 20.63 -50.88
CA SER A 824 18.87 21.75 -51.82
C SER A 824 19.77 21.41 -53.00
N ASP A 825 19.36 21.80 -54.21
CA ASP A 825 20.20 21.71 -55.39
C ASP A 825 21.32 22.75 -55.32
N ILE A 826 22.56 22.28 -55.22
CA ILE A 826 23.76 23.10 -55.20
C ILE A 826 24.60 22.89 -56.47
N THR A 827 24.03 22.31 -57.53
CA THR A 827 24.72 21.99 -58.80
C THR A 827 25.35 23.25 -59.40
N ASP A 828 24.57 24.33 -59.55
CA ASP A 828 25.08 25.63 -60.04
C ASP A 828 26.20 26.19 -59.15
N ARG A 829 26.06 26.06 -57.83
CA ARG A 829 27.08 26.51 -56.87
C ARG A 829 28.37 25.72 -57.05
N LYS A 830 28.29 24.39 -57.21
CA LYS A 830 29.45 23.52 -57.42
C LYS A 830 30.12 23.74 -58.76
N HIS A 831 29.36 24.01 -59.82
CA HIS A 831 29.93 24.38 -61.11
C HIS A 831 30.71 25.69 -61.03
N ARG A 832 30.14 26.75 -60.43
CA ARG A 832 30.86 28.02 -60.24
C ARG A 832 32.08 27.86 -59.35
N GLN A 833 31.99 27.06 -58.29
CA GLN A 833 33.14 26.76 -57.42
C GLN A 833 34.25 26.03 -58.20
N GLN A 834 33.92 25.02 -59.00
CA GLN A 834 34.91 24.32 -59.82
C GLN A 834 35.52 25.23 -60.90
N GLU A 835 34.74 26.10 -61.52
CA GLU A 835 35.26 27.11 -62.46
C GLU A 835 36.21 28.09 -61.77
N LEU A 836 35.86 28.56 -60.57
CA LEU A 836 36.73 29.41 -59.76
C LEU A 836 38.00 28.68 -59.35
N GLU A 837 37.92 27.44 -58.87
CA GLU A 837 39.08 26.62 -58.50
C GLU A 837 39.98 26.35 -59.70
N GLN A 838 39.41 26.04 -60.87
CA GLN A 838 40.17 25.86 -62.11
C GLN A 838 40.84 27.17 -62.55
N THR A 839 40.12 28.28 -62.49
CA THR A 839 40.66 29.61 -62.85
C THR A 839 41.76 30.03 -61.87
N ASN A 840 41.57 29.78 -60.57
CA ASN A 840 42.54 30.10 -59.54
C ASN A 840 43.78 29.20 -59.63
N ALA A 841 43.61 27.90 -59.85
CA ALA A 841 44.72 26.98 -60.11
C ALA A 841 45.48 27.34 -61.41
N GLN A 842 44.77 27.83 -62.43
CA GLN A 842 45.38 28.32 -63.67
C GLN A 842 46.14 29.64 -63.43
N LEU A 843 45.58 30.55 -62.64
CA LEU A 843 46.22 31.79 -62.19
C LEU A 843 47.46 31.49 -61.33
N GLU A 844 47.39 30.56 -60.39
CA GLU A 844 48.49 30.14 -59.54
C GLU A 844 49.60 29.48 -60.35
N ARG A 845 49.27 28.58 -61.29
CA ARG A 845 50.25 28.02 -62.23
C ARG A 845 50.88 29.09 -63.09
N SER A 846 50.07 29.98 -63.66
CA SER A 846 50.57 31.06 -64.51
C SER A 846 51.47 32.02 -63.72
N ASN A 847 51.09 32.38 -62.49
CA ASN A 847 51.93 33.18 -61.58
C ASN A 847 53.21 32.46 -61.19
N ALA A 848 53.15 31.15 -60.90
CA ALA A 848 54.33 30.37 -60.55
C ALA A 848 55.29 30.21 -61.75
N GLU A 849 54.75 30.01 -62.96
CA GLU A 849 55.51 29.99 -64.21
C GLU A 849 56.12 31.36 -64.50
N LEU A 850 55.37 32.45 -64.34
CA LEU A 850 55.88 33.81 -64.52
C LEU A 850 57.00 34.12 -63.52
N LYS A 851 56.83 33.72 -62.24
CA LYS A 851 57.85 33.90 -61.18
C LYS A 851 59.12 33.09 -61.47
N ARG A 852 58.99 31.82 -61.88
CA ARG A 852 60.14 30.99 -62.25
C ARG A 852 60.82 31.52 -63.51
N PHE A 853 60.04 31.98 -64.48
CA PHE A 853 60.55 32.59 -65.70
C PHE A 853 61.33 33.87 -65.38
N ALA A 854 60.78 34.77 -64.57
CA ALA A 854 61.46 35.99 -64.14
C ALA A 854 62.77 35.68 -63.40
N TYR A 855 62.75 34.73 -62.45
CA TYR A 855 63.95 34.34 -61.70
C TYR A 855 65.03 33.70 -62.59
N ALA A 856 64.64 32.75 -63.44
CA ALA A 856 65.57 32.08 -64.35
C ALA A 856 66.12 33.07 -65.40
N ALA A 857 65.27 33.91 -65.97
CA ALA A 857 65.69 34.93 -66.93
C ALA A 857 66.64 35.95 -66.29
N SER A 858 66.38 36.43 -65.07
CA SER A 858 67.30 37.35 -64.38
C SER A 858 68.66 36.72 -64.11
N HIS A 859 68.71 35.47 -63.64
CA HIS A 859 69.97 34.76 -63.45
C HIS A 859 70.72 34.56 -64.78
N ASP A 860 70.02 34.14 -65.83
CA ASP A 860 70.58 33.93 -67.17
C ASP A 860 70.98 35.24 -67.86
N LEU A 861 70.45 36.40 -67.44
CA LEU A 861 70.88 37.72 -67.91
C LEU A 861 72.06 38.27 -67.10
N GLN A 862 72.14 37.99 -65.80
CA GLN A 862 73.26 38.41 -64.94
C GLN A 862 74.56 37.68 -65.28
N GLU A 863 74.49 36.38 -65.60
CA GLU A 863 75.66 35.57 -65.93
C GLU A 863 76.45 36.11 -67.15
N PRO A 864 75.82 36.40 -68.33
CA PRO A 864 76.53 36.97 -69.46
C PRO A 864 77.00 38.40 -69.17
N LEU A 865 76.26 39.22 -68.43
CA LEU A 865 76.71 40.55 -68.02
C LEU A 865 77.98 40.48 -67.17
N ARG A 866 78.04 39.56 -66.21
CA ARG A 866 79.24 39.29 -65.39
C ARG A 866 80.43 38.86 -66.25
N MET A 867 80.18 37.99 -67.23
CA MET A 867 81.22 37.53 -68.16
C MET A 867 81.73 38.68 -69.05
N VAL A 868 80.82 39.54 -69.54
CA VAL A 868 81.18 40.73 -70.33
C VAL A 868 82.03 41.68 -69.49
N SER A 869 81.58 42.09 -68.29
CA SER A 869 82.39 42.94 -67.41
C SER A 869 83.76 42.32 -67.12
N SER A 870 83.81 41.03 -66.79
CA SER A 870 85.07 40.36 -66.44
C SER A 870 86.05 40.27 -67.62
N TYR A 871 85.58 39.98 -68.84
CA TYR A 871 86.46 39.97 -70.01
C TYR A 871 86.91 41.37 -70.44
N VAL A 872 86.03 42.37 -70.32
CA VAL A 872 86.37 43.77 -70.59
C VAL A 872 87.40 44.27 -69.58
N GLN A 873 87.23 43.99 -68.28
CA GLN A 873 88.22 44.29 -67.24
C GLN A 873 89.54 43.53 -67.44
N LEU A 874 89.51 42.27 -67.90
CA LEU A 874 90.73 41.52 -68.25
C LEU A 874 91.46 42.11 -69.47
N LEU A 875 90.71 42.62 -70.45
CA LEU A 875 91.28 43.34 -71.60
C LEU A 875 91.95 44.63 -71.16
N GLU A 876 91.28 45.42 -70.32
CA GLU A 876 91.82 46.61 -69.69
C GLU A 876 93.12 46.30 -68.95
N GLN A 877 93.11 45.29 -68.06
CA GLN A 877 94.25 44.96 -67.22
C GLN A 877 95.44 44.38 -68.00
N ARG A 878 95.20 43.64 -69.09
CA ARG A 878 96.25 42.97 -69.87
C ARG A 878 96.86 43.85 -70.96
N TYR A 879 96.10 44.78 -71.51
CA TYR A 879 96.52 45.66 -72.60
C TYR A 879 96.58 47.14 -72.20
N ALA A 880 96.60 47.45 -70.89
CA ALA A 880 96.58 48.81 -70.35
C ALA A 880 97.57 49.78 -71.01
N ASP A 881 98.78 49.30 -71.35
CA ASP A 881 99.84 50.12 -71.94
C ASP A 881 99.74 50.25 -73.48
N ASP A 882 98.88 49.43 -74.13
CA ASP A 882 98.70 49.36 -75.59
C ASP A 882 97.35 49.98 -76.06
N LEU A 883 96.45 50.35 -75.13
CA LEU A 883 95.14 50.96 -75.41
C LEU A 883 95.26 52.48 -75.56
N ASP A 884 94.47 53.08 -76.46
CA ASP A 884 94.33 54.54 -76.54
C ASP A 884 93.24 55.06 -75.59
N ALA A 885 93.21 56.37 -75.37
CA ALA A 885 92.28 57.00 -74.42
C ALA A 885 90.81 56.68 -74.75
N ASP A 886 90.47 56.67 -76.05
CA ASP A 886 89.13 56.32 -76.51
C ASP A 886 88.80 54.85 -76.17
N ALA A 887 89.74 53.92 -76.36
CA ALA A 887 89.52 52.51 -76.01
C ALA A 887 89.38 52.30 -74.49
N GLN A 888 90.10 53.05 -73.66
CA GLN A 888 89.97 53.02 -72.20
C GLN A 888 88.60 53.55 -71.75
N GLU A 889 88.16 54.67 -72.33
CA GLU A 889 86.84 55.25 -72.06
C GLU A 889 85.71 54.30 -72.50
N TYR A 890 85.82 53.64 -73.66
CA TYR A 890 84.85 52.63 -74.11
C TYR A 890 84.78 51.40 -73.20
N ILE A 891 85.91 50.98 -72.64
CA ILE A 891 85.97 49.88 -71.67
C ILE A 891 85.25 50.32 -70.38
N GLU A 892 85.55 51.50 -69.84
CA GLU A 892 84.91 52.04 -68.64
C GLU A 892 83.39 52.13 -68.82
N PHE A 893 82.91 52.67 -69.94
CA PHE A 893 81.48 52.71 -70.27
C PHE A 893 80.85 51.31 -70.40
N ALA A 894 81.58 50.34 -70.93
CA ALA A 894 81.07 48.98 -71.08
C ALA A 894 80.97 48.26 -69.72
N VAL A 895 81.95 48.45 -68.83
CA VAL A 895 81.93 47.89 -67.47
C VAL A 895 80.84 48.55 -66.64
N ASP A 896 80.79 49.89 -66.62
CA ASP A 896 79.76 50.66 -65.91
C ASP A 896 78.36 50.37 -66.45
N GLY A 897 78.20 50.26 -67.78
CA GLY A 897 76.94 49.83 -68.40
C GLY A 897 76.49 48.44 -67.94
N ALA A 898 77.42 47.49 -67.82
CA ALA A 898 77.13 46.13 -67.36
C ALA A 898 76.86 46.05 -65.86
N ASP A 899 77.57 46.83 -65.03
CA ASP A 899 77.34 46.93 -63.59
C ASP A 899 76.00 47.61 -63.29
N ARG A 900 75.65 48.69 -64.00
CA ARG A 900 74.32 49.32 -63.92
C ARG A 900 73.20 48.37 -64.31
N MET A 901 73.37 47.60 -65.39
CA MET A 901 72.38 46.59 -65.76
C MET A 901 72.22 45.52 -64.68
N ARG A 902 73.30 45.13 -64.01
CA ARG A 902 73.23 44.19 -62.88
C ARG A 902 72.46 44.79 -61.70
N GLU A 903 72.79 46.02 -61.30
CA GLU A 903 72.09 46.73 -60.22
C GLU A 903 70.61 46.95 -60.51
N MET A 904 70.25 47.30 -61.75
CA MET A 904 68.86 47.41 -62.18
C MET A 904 68.11 46.06 -62.07
N ILE A 905 68.75 44.96 -62.47
CA ILE A 905 68.16 43.61 -62.35
C ILE A 905 67.97 43.25 -60.87
N ASP A 906 68.96 43.51 -60.02
CA ASP A 906 68.89 43.20 -58.59
C ASP A 906 67.80 44.02 -57.89
N ALA A 907 67.72 45.33 -58.19
CA ALA A 907 66.71 46.20 -57.63
C ALA A 907 65.29 45.83 -58.10
N LEU A 908 65.13 45.39 -59.36
CA LEU A 908 63.85 44.88 -59.87
C LEU A 908 63.44 43.54 -59.21
N LEU A 909 64.41 42.67 -58.92
CA LEU A 909 64.17 41.44 -58.15
C LEU A 909 63.77 41.75 -56.71
N GLN A 910 64.39 42.74 -56.05
CA GLN A 910 63.99 43.18 -54.71
C GLN A 910 62.55 43.73 -54.72
N TYR A 911 62.23 44.61 -55.67
CA TYR A 911 60.88 45.13 -55.86
C TYR A 911 59.83 44.01 -56.05
N SER A 912 60.17 42.96 -56.80
CA SER A 912 59.27 41.81 -57.00
C SER A 912 59.12 40.91 -55.76
N ARG A 913 60.08 40.88 -54.83
CA ARG A 913 60.09 39.96 -53.68
C ARG A 913 59.26 40.44 -52.48
N LEU A 914 58.94 41.73 -52.38
CA LEU A 914 58.26 42.32 -51.23
C LEU A 914 56.87 41.70 -50.89
N ASN A 915 56.24 40.96 -51.81
CA ASN A 915 54.96 40.25 -51.57
C ASN A 915 55.11 38.78 -51.08
N THR A 916 56.32 38.30 -50.82
CA THR A 916 56.58 36.84 -50.63
C THR A 916 56.98 36.42 -49.22
N SER A 917 57.10 37.35 -48.28
CA SER A 917 57.29 37.06 -46.85
C SER A 917 55.95 37.19 -46.13
N ASP A 918 55.62 36.23 -45.26
CA ASP A 918 54.50 36.29 -44.31
C ASP A 918 54.77 37.42 -43.30
N ASN A 919 54.62 38.67 -43.74
CA ASN A 919 54.97 39.86 -42.96
C ASN A 919 54.07 39.94 -41.72
N LYS A 920 54.64 39.56 -40.57
CA LYS A 920 54.06 39.83 -39.27
C LYS A 920 54.32 41.29 -38.96
N PHE A 921 53.31 42.14 -39.16
CA PHE A 921 53.36 43.49 -38.62
C PHE A 921 53.31 43.42 -37.10
N GLU A 922 54.33 43.99 -36.47
CA GLU A 922 54.50 44.07 -35.02
C GLU A 922 54.54 45.55 -34.61
N PRO A 923 54.33 45.89 -33.33
CA PRO A 923 54.54 47.25 -32.85
C PRO A 923 56.02 47.63 -32.95
N VAL A 924 56.36 48.58 -33.82
CA VAL A 924 57.72 49.05 -34.11
C VAL A 924 57.89 50.49 -33.61
N ASP A 925 58.90 50.75 -32.79
CA ASP A 925 59.26 52.10 -32.33
C ASP A 925 60.00 52.86 -33.43
N CYS A 926 59.36 53.89 -34.00
CA CYS A 926 59.95 54.67 -35.10
C CYS A 926 61.19 55.46 -34.67
N ASN A 927 61.40 55.73 -33.37
CA ASN A 927 62.66 56.34 -32.92
C ASN A 927 63.84 55.37 -33.10
N GLY A 928 63.62 54.09 -32.80
CA GLY A 928 64.60 53.02 -33.04
C GLY A 928 64.88 52.81 -34.53
N VAL A 929 63.83 52.82 -35.35
CA VAL A 929 63.95 52.74 -36.81
C VAL A 929 64.77 53.89 -37.39
N LEU A 930 64.47 55.13 -36.97
CA LEU A 930 65.21 56.31 -37.41
C LEU A 930 66.68 56.24 -36.97
N ALA A 931 66.94 55.80 -35.74
CA ALA A 931 68.32 55.62 -35.24
C ALA A 931 69.08 54.59 -36.07
N GLN A 932 68.48 53.44 -36.38
CA GLN A 932 69.11 52.41 -37.20
C GLN A 932 69.36 52.87 -38.64
N ALA A 933 68.41 53.57 -39.26
CA ALA A 933 68.60 54.15 -40.59
C ALA A 933 69.73 55.19 -40.61
N THR A 934 69.82 56.00 -39.54
CA THR A 934 70.90 56.99 -39.35
C THR A 934 72.27 56.30 -39.21
N ASP A 935 72.35 55.24 -38.39
CA ASP A 935 73.58 54.45 -38.22
C ASP A 935 74.03 53.80 -39.53
N ASN A 936 73.09 53.29 -40.33
CA ASN A 936 73.39 52.72 -41.65
C ASN A 936 73.99 53.75 -42.61
N LEU A 937 73.68 55.05 -42.42
CA LEU A 937 74.12 56.16 -43.26
C LEU A 937 75.27 56.96 -42.63
N GLN A 938 75.89 56.48 -41.55
CA GLN A 938 76.87 57.24 -40.77
C GLN A 938 78.00 57.82 -41.63
N ILE A 939 78.53 57.06 -42.59
CA ILE A 939 79.61 57.52 -43.48
C ILE A 939 79.14 58.70 -44.34
N ALA A 940 77.96 58.58 -44.96
CA ALA A 940 77.39 59.64 -45.81
C ALA A 940 77.09 60.92 -45.00
N ILE A 941 76.63 60.76 -43.75
CA ILE A 941 76.35 61.88 -42.83
C ILE A 941 77.66 62.60 -42.44
N GLU A 942 78.72 61.84 -42.12
CA GLU A 942 80.03 62.42 -41.77
C GLU A 942 80.69 63.14 -42.96
N GLU A 943 80.59 62.58 -44.17
CA GLU A 943 81.15 63.17 -45.39
C GLU A 943 80.41 64.44 -45.83
N SER A 944 79.08 64.46 -45.69
CA SER A 944 78.23 65.61 -46.06
C SER A 944 78.07 66.64 -44.92
N SER A 945 78.53 66.32 -43.71
CA SER A 945 78.26 67.11 -42.50
C SER A 945 76.77 67.36 -42.25
N ALA A 946 75.92 66.37 -42.57
CA ALA A 946 74.47 66.47 -42.42
C ALA A 946 74.04 66.55 -40.93
N GLU A 947 73.07 67.41 -40.63
CA GLU A 947 72.43 67.51 -39.32
C GLU A 947 71.03 66.91 -39.41
N ILE A 948 70.82 65.78 -38.74
CA ILE A 948 69.52 65.10 -38.67
C ILE A 948 68.93 65.31 -37.29
N THR A 949 67.74 65.90 -37.25
CA THR A 949 66.97 66.15 -36.02
C THR A 949 65.58 65.54 -36.14
N SER A 950 64.94 65.22 -35.01
CA SER A 950 63.59 64.67 -35.00
C SER A 950 62.79 65.10 -33.78
N ASP A 951 61.48 65.17 -33.96
CA ASP A 951 60.50 65.18 -32.87
C ASP A 951 60.29 63.76 -32.31
N SER A 952 59.51 63.63 -31.23
CA SER A 952 59.17 62.31 -30.68
C SER A 952 58.33 61.50 -31.68
N LEU A 953 58.91 60.44 -32.24
CA LEU A 953 58.22 59.60 -33.22
C LEU A 953 57.33 58.53 -32.54
N PRO A 954 56.24 58.09 -33.19
CA PRO A 954 55.30 57.13 -32.63
C PRO A 954 55.79 55.67 -32.70
N THR A 955 55.07 54.77 -32.02
CA THR A 955 55.14 53.33 -32.30
C THR A 955 54.04 52.97 -33.29
N VAL A 956 54.39 52.34 -34.41
CA VAL A 956 53.44 51.97 -35.49
C VAL A 956 53.43 50.46 -35.73
N MET A 957 52.34 49.93 -36.29
CA MET A 957 52.27 48.51 -36.67
C MET A 957 52.92 48.31 -38.04
N GLY A 958 54.05 47.61 -38.10
CA GLY A 958 54.74 47.39 -39.37
C GLY A 958 55.85 46.35 -39.31
N ASP A 959 56.56 46.19 -40.42
CA ASP A 959 57.78 45.40 -40.53
C ASP A 959 58.98 46.32 -40.28
N GLU A 960 59.74 46.06 -39.21
CA GLU A 960 60.87 46.89 -38.78
C GLU A 960 61.92 47.05 -39.89
N GLN A 961 62.26 45.98 -40.63
CA GLN A 961 63.27 46.05 -41.68
C GLN A 961 62.79 46.88 -42.88
N GLN A 962 61.51 46.74 -43.24
CA GLN A 962 60.93 47.54 -44.33
C GLN A 962 60.85 49.02 -43.95
N LEU A 963 60.49 49.34 -42.70
CA LEU A 963 60.47 50.71 -42.22
C LEU A 963 61.88 51.32 -42.12
N VAL A 964 62.89 50.56 -41.68
CA VAL A 964 64.30 51.00 -41.72
C VAL A 964 64.73 51.31 -43.15
N GLN A 965 64.39 50.45 -44.12
CA GLN A 965 64.71 50.69 -45.53
C GLN A 965 63.99 51.92 -46.09
N LEU A 966 62.72 52.14 -45.71
CA LEU A 966 61.95 53.33 -46.10
C LEU A 966 62.63 54.60 -45.60
N PHE A 967 62.94 54.68 -44.30
CA PHE A 967 63.64 55.83 -43.72
C PHE A 967 65.03 56.01 -44.33
N GLN A 968 65.80 54.93 -44.50
CA GLN A 968 67.13 54.99 -45.10
C GLN A 968 67.07 55.56 -46.53
N ASN A 969 66.13 55.12 -47.37
CA ASN A 969 65.99 55.65 -48.72
C ASN A 969 65.60 57.13 -48.74
N LEU A 970 64.72 57.58 -47.83
CA LEU A 970 64.32 58.98 -47.76
C LEU A 970 65.45 59.88 -47.24
N LEU A 971 66.19 59.42 -46.22
CA LEU A 971 67.35 60.15 -45.67
C LEU A 971 68.51 60.18 -46.67
N ASP A 972 68.81 59.07 -47.33
CA ASP A 972 69.88 59.00 -48.34
C ASP A 972 69.58 59.92 -49.52
N ASN A 973 68.31 59.99 -49.96
CA ASN A 973 67.88 60.99 -50.95
C ASN A 973 68.10 62.42 -50.43
N ALA A 974 67.69 62.73 -49.20
CA ALA A 974 67.86 64.06 -48.63
C ALA A 974 69.34 64.49 -48.51
N ILE A 975 70.25 63.55 -48.21
CA ILE A 975 71.69 63.80 -48.18
C ILE A 975 72.26 63.95 -49.60
N THR A 976 71.86 63.07 -50.52
CA THR A 976 72.36 63.03 -51.89
C THR A 976 72.00 64.29 -52.67
N TYR A 977 70.77 64.81 -52.50
CA TYR A 977 70.25 65.96 -53.25
C TYR A 977 70.32 67.28 -52.45
N ALA A 978 71.29 67.40 -51.55
CA ALA A 978 71.55 68.64 -50.85
C ALA A 978 72.11 69.74 -51.77
N GLY A 979 71.81 71.00 -51.45
CA GLY A 979 72.34 72.17 -52.16
C GLY A 979 73.76 72.53 -51.74
N ASP A 980 74.14 73.80 -51.90
CA ASP A 980 75.47 74.30 -51.50
C ASP A 980 75.64 74.41 -49.97
N GLU A 981 74.54 74.35 -49.20
CA GLU A 981 74.55 74.35 -47.73
C GLU A 981 74.51 72.91 -47.17
N PRO A 982 75.05 72.67 -45.95
CA PRO A 982 74.98 71.35 -45.33
C PRO A 982 73.53 70.83 -45.23
N PRO A 983 73.30 69.51 -45.40
CA PRO A 983 71.96 68.95 -45.34
C PRO A 983 71.40 69.08 -43.92
N HIS A 984 70.30 69.82 -43.77
CA HIS A 984 69.53 69.92 -42.53
C HIS A 984 68.23 69.14 -42.72
N ILE A 985 68.15 67.98 -42.07
CA ILE A 985 67.03 67.06 -42.20
C ILE A 985 66.26 67.03 -40.89
N HIS A 986 64.95 67.29 -40.94
CA HIS A 986 64.08 67.26 -39.78
C HIS A 986 62.95 66.24 -39.98
N VAL A 987 62.80 65.31 -39.04
CA VAL A 987 61.75 64.29 -39.08
C VAL A 987 60.65 64.61 -38.08
N THR A 988 59.42 64.75 -38.57
CA THR A 988 58.24 65.04 -37.74
C THR A 988 57.21 63.92 -37.84
N ALA A 989 56.33 63.83 -36.85
CA ALA A 989 55.20 62.92 -36.88
C ALA A 989 53.94 63.59 -36.33
N GLU A 990 52.85 63.54 -37.10
CA GLU A 990 51.54 64.04 -36.71
C GLU A 990 50.49 62.92 -36.79
N LYS A 991 49.66 62.80 -35.75
CA LYS A 991 48.54 61.86 -35.77
C LYS A 991 47.35 62.49 -36.50
N GLN A 992 46.92 61.89 -37.61
CA GLN A 992 45.71 62.29 -38.33
C GLN A 992 44.72 61.12 -38.39
N ASN A 993 43.60 61.25 -37.68
CA ASN A 993 42.60 60.18 -37.49
C ASN A 993 43.22 58.88 -36.91
N ASP A 994 43.06 57.75 -37.61
CA ASP A 994 43.59 56.42 -37.23
C ASP A 994 44.96 56.11 -37.87
N GLU A 995 45.63 57.12 -38.43
CA GLU A 995 46.94 56.98 -39.09
C GLU A 995 47.96 58.00 -38.54
N TRP A 996 49.23 57.63 -38.59
CA TRP A 996 50.36 58.52 -38.33
C TRP A 996 50.93 59.02 -39.64
N VAL A 997 51.03 60.33 -39.80
CA VAL A 997 51.75 60.97 -40.90
C VAL A 997 53.17 61.25 -40.42
N LEU A 998 54.16 60.60 -41.02
CA LEU A 998 55.57 60.86 -40.77
C LEU A 998 56.14 61.63 -41.96
N SER A 999 56.86 62.71 -41.66
CA SER A 999 57.39 63.62 -42.67
C SER A 999 58.90 63.80 -42.49
N VAL A 1000 59.65 63.59 -43.56
CA VAL A 1000 61.10 63.84 -43.65
C VAL A 1000 61.29 65.11 -44.48
N GLN A 1001 61.70 66.18 -43.83
CA GLN A 1001 61.92 67.49 -44.44
C GLN A 1001 63.42 67.76 -44.61
N ASP A 1002 63.84 68.22 -45.78
CA ASP A 1002 65.21 68.64 -46.10
C ASP A 1002 65.29 70.09 -46.61
N ASN A 1003 66.49 70.65 -46.63
CA ASN A 1003 66.82 71.95 -47.22
C ASN A 1003 67.54 71.83 -48.59
N GLY A 1004 67.31 70.73 -49.31
CA GLY A 1004 67.97 70.39 -50.57
C GLY A 1004 67.49 71.21 -51.77
N ILE A 1005 67.82 70.74 -52.97
CA ILE A 1005 67.57 71.46 -54.24
C ILE A 1005 66.08 71.63 -54.60
N GLY A 1006 65.20 70.86 -53.95
CA GLY A 1006 63.77 70.84 -54.23
C GLY A 1006 63.39 70.17 -55.57
N ILE A 1007 62.11 69.81 -55.72
CA ILE A 1007 61.53 69.09 -56.86
C ILE A 1007 60.46 69.96 -57.51
N ASP A 1008 60.45 70.00 -58.85
CA ASP A 1008 59.38 70.66 -59.61
C ASP A 1008 58.03 69.97 -59.34
N SER A 1009 57.05 70.74 -58.87
CA SER A 1009 55.70 70.26 -58.53
C SER A 1009 55.00 69.50 -59.67
N GLU A 1010 55.31 69.80 -60.94
CA GLU A 1010 54.74 69.08 -62.09
C GLU A 1010 55.25 67.64 -62.21
N LYS A 1011 56.34 67.29 -61.53
CA LYS A 1011 56.97 65.96 -61.58
C LYS A 1011 56.81 65.14 -60.30
N ALA A 1012 55.99 65.60 -59.34
CA ALA A 1012 55.87 64.99 -58.02
C ALA A 1012 55.28 63.57 -58.03
N GLU A 1013 54.43 63.21 -58.99
CA GLU A 1013 53.90 61.84 -59.12
C GLU A 1013 54.88 60.91 -59.86
N GLU A 1014 55.65 61.47 -60.79
CA GLU A 1014 56.58 60.74 -61.66
C GLU A 1014 57.78 60.16 -60.91
N ILE A 1015 58.19 60.75 -59.77
CA ILE A 1015 59.36 60.30 -58.99
C ILE A 1015 59.17 58.92 -58.33
N PHE A 1016 57.92 58.48 -58.15
CA PHE A 1016 57.63 57.17 -57.58
C PHE A 1016 57.52 56.07 -58.65
N GLU A 1017 57.65 56.41 -59.94
CA GLU A 1017 57.66 55.42 -61.02
C GLU A 1017 58.99 54.64 -61.07
N VAL A 1018 58.90 53.32 -61.28
CA VAL A 1018 60.07 52.44 -61.34
C VAL A 1018 60.96 52.84 -62.54
N PHE A 1019 62.24 53.14 -62.25
CA PHE A 1019 63.28 53.60 -63.20
C PHE A 1019 63.19 55.05 -63.66
N ASN A 1020 62.32 55.88 -63.07
CA ASN A 1020 62.25 57.29 -63.43
C ASN A 1020 63.29 58.12 -62.63
N ARG A 1021 64.05 58.98 -63.32
CA ARG A 1021 65.05 59.89 -62.71
C ARG A 1021 64.90 61.29 -63.28
N LEU A 1022 64.93 62.29 -62.40
CA LEU A 1022 64.79 63.70 -62.79
C LEU A 1022 66.12 64.38 -63.20
N HIS A 1023 67.25 63.84 -62.74
CA HIS A 1023 68.60 64.33 -63.05
C HIS A 1023 69.40 63.33 -63.88
N THR A 1024 70.35 63.82 -64.68
CA THR A 1024 71.17 62.94 -65.51
C THR A 1024 72.14 62.12 -64.65
N PRO A 1025 72.48 60.88 -65.07
CA PRO A 1025 73.34 59.99 -64.29
C PRO A 1025 74.74 60.56 -63.95
N ASP A 1026 75.22 61.55 -64.71
CA ASP A 1026 76.51 62.21 -64.49
C ASP A 1026 76.48 63.25 -63.35
N GLU A 1027 75.28 63.70 -62.91
CA GLU A 1027 75.12 64.67 -61.82
C GLU A 1027 74.87 63.98 -60.46
N TYR A 1028 74.10 62.89 -60.42
CA TYR A 1028 73.81 62.11 -59.20
C TYR A 1028 73.65 60.61 -59.49
N ALA A 1029 74.27 59.76 -58.67
CA ALA A 1029 74.21 58.30 -58.79
C ALA A 1029 73.00 57.71 -58.03
N GLY A 1030 72.38 56.66 -58.57
CA GLY A 1030 71.30 55.90 -57.90
C GLY A 1030 70.37 55.21 -58.89
N THR A 1031 69.74 54.07 -58.59
CA THR A 1031 69.06 53.20 -59.59
C THR A 1031 67.74 53.74 -60.16
N GLY A 1032 67.10 54.72 -59.52
CA GLY A 1032 65.76 55.21 -59.86
C GLY A 1032 64.63 54.29 -59.36
N ILE A 1033 64.93 53.35 -58.45
CA ILE A 1033 63.94 52.44 -57.86
C ILE A 1033 63.63 52.81 -56.40
N GLY A 1034 64.50 53.57 -55.72
CA GLY A 1034 64.41 53.85 -54.28
C GLY A 1034 63.05 54.41 -53.84
N LEU A 1035 62.54 55.45 -54.52
CA LEU A 1035 61.24 56.04 -54.19
C LEU A 1035 60.06 55.12 -54.57
N ALA A 1036 60.13 54.41 -55.71
CA ALA A 1036 59.14 53.40 -56.07
C ALA A 1036 59.07 52.26 -55.04
N LEU A 1037 60.21 51.91 -54.44
CA LEU A 1037 60.31 50.96 -53.33
C LEU A 1037 59.66 51.53 -52.06
N CYS A 1038 59.90 52.81 -51.76
CA CYS A 1038 59.24 53.50 -50.65
C CYS A 1038 57.72 53.47 -50.80
N GLN A 1039 57.19 53.83 -51.97
CA GLN A 1039 55.76 53.75 -52.26
C GLN A 1039 55.23 52.33 -52.06
N ARG A 1040 55.93 51.33 -52.57
CA ARG A 1040 55.51 49.94 -52.41
C ARG A 1040 55.54 49.45 -50.96
N ILE A 1041 56.53 49.86 -50.18
CA ILE A 1041 56.58 49.54 -48.74
C ILE A 1041 55.38 50.17 -48.03
N VAL A 1042 55.09 51.44 -48.32
CA VAL A 1042 53.95 52.16 -47.73
C VAL A 1042 52.61 51.52 -48.15
N ASP A 1043 52.44 51.12 -49.42
CA ASP A 1043 51.26 50.42 -49.91
C ASP A 1043 51.04 49.07 -49.20
N ILE A 1044 52.11 48.31 -48.94
CA ILE A 1044 52.05 47.05 -48.17
C ILE A 1044 51.58 47.31 -46.73
N HIS A 1045 51.98 48.46 -46.16
CA HIS A 1045 51.51 48.92 -44.85
C HIS A 1045 50.11 49.56 -44.90
N ASN A 1046 49.46 49.58 -46.07
CA ASN A 1046 48.16 50.22 -46.35
C ASN A 1046 48.17 51.74 -46.09
N GLY A 1047 49.33 52.39 -46.25
CA GLY A 1047 49.46 53.83 -46.17
C GLY A 1047 49.49 54.51 -47.52
N ARG A 1048 49.78 55.81 -47.52
CA ARG A 1048 50.04 56.62 -48.72
C ARG A 1048 51.33 57.42 -48.55
N ILE A 1049 52.14 57.56 -49.60
CA ILE A 1049 53.31 58.45 -49.65
C ILE A 1049 53.08 59.58 -50.66
N TRP A 1050 53.57 60.78 -50.35
CA TRP A 1050 53.56 61.94 -51.24
C TRP A 1050 54.74 62.88 -50.91
N VAL A 1051 54.97 63.87 -51.77
CA VAL A 1051 56.00 64.89 -51.57
C VAL A 1051 55.41 66.29 -51.74
N GLU A 1052 55.87 67.21 -50.90
CA GLU A 1052 55.65 68.64 -51.02
C GLU A 1052 57.01 69.31 -51.19
N SER A 1053 57.24 70.01 -52.29
CA SER A 1053 58.55 70.59 -52.57
C SER A 1053 58.45 71.80 -53.50
N GLU A 1054 59.36 72.76 -53.30
CA GLU A 1054 59.58 73.89 -54.19
C GLU A 1054 61.07 73.97 -54.57
N LEU A 1055 61.37 74.29 -55.84
CA LEU A 1055 62.74 74.39 -56.35
C LEU A 1055 63.56 75.43 -55.57
N GLY A 1056 64.66 74.96 -54.97
CA GLY A 1056 65.60 75.76 -54.18
C GLY A 1056 65.23 75.96 -52.72
N GLU A 1057 64.09 75.43 -52.25
CA GLU A 1057 63.62 75.56 -50.84
C GLU A 1057 63.56 74.21 -50.10
N GLY A 1058 64.00 73.11 -50.71
CA GLY A 1058 64.00 71.77 -50.13
C GLY A 1058 62.73 70.95 -50.40
N SER A 1059 62.69 69.72 -49.88
CA SER A 1059 61.56 68.80 -50.05
C SER A 1059 61.04 68.26 -48.73
N THR A 1060 59.75 67.97 -48.66
CA THR A 1060 59.12 67.27 -47.54
C THR A 1060 58.42 66.01 -48.05
N PHE A 1061 59.00 64.85 -47.79
CA PHE A 1061 58.39 63.56 -48.10
C PHE A 1061 57.56 63.09 -46.92
N SER A 1062 56.26 62.91 -47.15
CA SER A 1062 55.31 62.50 -46.11
C SER A 1062 54.69 61.16 -46.46
N PHE A 1063 54.54 60.29 -45.45
CA PHE A 1063 53.84 59.02 -45.62
C PHE A 1063 52.97 58.67 -44.42
N THR A 1064 51.88 57.94 -44.67
CA THR A 1064 51.00 57.44 -43.61
C THR A 1064 51.31 56.01 -43.21
N VAL A 1065 51.17 55.71 -41.92
CA VAL A 1065 51.17 54.34 -41.38
C VAL A 1065 50.01 54.18 -40.40
N PRO A 1066 49.13 53.17 -40.57
CA PRO A 1066 47.99 52.97 -39.67
C PRO A 1066 48.39 52.67 -38.22
N GLU A 1067 47.67 53.22 -37.24
CA GLU A 1067 47.91 52.99 -35.81
C GLU A 1067 47.51 51.57 -35.38
N LYS A 1068 46.49 51.00 -36.03
CA LYS A 1068 46.01 49.63 -35.81
C LYS A 1068 45.74 48.96 -37.16
N LYS A 1069 46.03 47.66 -37.26
CA LYS A 1069 45.74 46.88 -38.48
C LYS A 1069 44.26 47.00 -38.80
N ALA A 1070 43.92 47.65 -39.92
CA ALA A 1070 42.55 47.69 -40.40
C ALA A 1070 42.08 46.25 -40.64
N SER A 1071 41.10 45.81 -39.87
CA SER A 1071 40.34 44.60 -40.17
C SER A 1071 39.62 44.83 -41.50
N LYS A 1072 40.10 44.24 -42.60
CA LYS A 1072 39.36 44.23 -43.86
C LYS A 1072 37.96 43.67 -43.61
N SER A 1073 36.94 44.49 -43.88
CA SER A 1073 35.57 44.02 -44.15
C SER A 1073 35.61 43.10 -45.38
N ALA A 1074 34.88 41.99 -45.28
CA ALA A 1074 34.84 40.86 -46.21
C ALA A 1074 34.68 41.21 -47.69
#